data_AF-A0A7C4KN60-F1
#
_entry.id   AF-A0A7C4KN60-F1
#
_cell.length_a   1.000
_cell.length_b   1.000
_cell.length_c   1.000
_cell.angle_alpha   90.00
_cell.angle_beta   90.00
_cell.angle_gamma   90.00
#
_symmetry.space_group_name_H-M   'P 1'
#
loop_
_entity.id
_entity.type
_entity.pdbx_description
1 polymer ?
#
loop_
_entity_poly.entity_id
_entity_poly.type
_entity_poly.pdbx_seq_one_letter_code
_entity_poly.pdbx_strand_id
1 'polypeptide(L)'
;MQYDRSNFLVTVIQRAFRWLRSLINRASRTKKTASNIATPCKPSQNVNESRTSPITTFVDAQQTLKQSDNAQCETQLRTNEAVNEVAVPTTANMASTCEQISELTLLTNGDEVENEPPVSGLPTCAETQVGVDRNNSNDWRVSDKIPPVKVDGAPLVSNIIKTLKEKELEPRHDDSRREQVDAAKKKAPVVPPEKRGGQPRGTVRPNKREQKRSFTSTLPRPEVVCWKRTREWVVGIEISDDIVQSISITVWQGDTKLSEDDAQPGIWPLNTLNAADNIQVIDAIHNRPIYNLQLGECLLFKLGGRGLEHGRKVKRVVSGLYLVIVPNSWRRDEKLTDPAPTSPEPVFLEGYQAHFFEGKPSSGIAFYRESGESVVIDSGDTQFHLIGQKVYDESATIGPLFGVSPPRLGITNGDWSNVKTIVVGQEGSVYQRWRKSFNPKKDEDTQNLPQEVLNKKAGWYFVRFYDSDDTLIDSLDFRFVAGLKSISVLNNDLIPSPEGHIASTVEILHDNGYSITHTGHECRDVRVEYQSEKTILIMPPRAACDFTRWSIHPKDSPQHEVTVGILVERIWWALGTINAKPEKWTDRPIELRSEDFAATSNKTVWLRFPKPRWIRSLSAGFRREHARSFSVLVANDVVAIPLRDFAGAQELDNRTETHDFKVWLATEQCLHDVSVAVLPSEEVDTTLDLGRIAAHSLATVLTRLRHATLGPTRQLIKEVRRKYHRGSHARPSHNVEFVKKALCLIAVLTEYAQTEQHVDSRWLRHWRRKALLALRENPSLAQQIRDRLGKVGRR
;
A
#
# COMPACT_ATOMS: atom_id res chain seq x y z
N MET A 1 18.95 11.02 -47.54
CA MET A 1 18.19 11.98 -46.69
C MET A 1 17.90 11.32 -45.34
N GLN A 2 18.71 11.59 -44.32
CA GLN A 2 18.36 11.29 -42.93
C GLN A 2 17.86 12.59 -42.30
N TYR A 3 16.62 12.60 -41.80
CA TYR A 3 16.04 13.78 -41.16
C TYR A 3 16.27 13.70 -39.64
N ASP A 4 16.80 14.78 -39.10
CA ASP A 4 17.33 14.85 -37.75
C ASP A 4 16.22 14.92 -36.68
N ARG A 5 16.08 13.85 -35.88
CA ARG A 5 15.10 13.75 -34.79
C ARG A 5 15.46 14.60 -33.56
N SER A 6 16.72 15.02 -33.40
CA SER A 6 17.17 15.75 -32.21
C SER A 6 16.56 17.16 -32.15
N ASN A 7 16.53 17.86 -33.29
CA ASN A 7 15.99 19.22 -33.41
C ASN A 7 14.48 19.32 -33.11
N PHE A 8 13.70 18.27 -33.38
CA PHE A 8 12.26 18.25 -33.06
C PHE A 8 12.04 18.25 -31.54
N LEU A 9 12.77 17.40 -30.80
CA LEU A 9 12.64 17.27 -29.35
C LEU A 9 13.02 18.58 -28.63
N VAL A 10 14.13 19.20 -29.05
CA VAL A 10 14.56 20.51 -28.53
C VAL A 10 13.51 21.60 -28.77
N THR A 11 12.88 21.61 -29.95
CA THR A 11 11.82 22.57 -30.29
C THR A 11 10.58 22.39 -29.42
N VAL A 12 10.19 21.16 -29.10
CA VAL A 12 9.07 20.85 -28.19
C VAL A 12 9.37 21.32 -26.76
N ILE A 13 10.56 21.00 -26.24
CA ILE A 13 10.99 21.41 -24.88
C ILE A 13 11.03 22.95 -24.76
N GLN A 14 11.59 23.65 -25.74
CA GLN A 14 11.61 25.12 -25.75
C GLN A 14 10.22 25.76 -25.80
N ARG A 15 9.24 25.13 -26.48
CA ARG A 15 7.84 25.59 -26.49
C ARG A 15 7.18 25.38 -25.13
N ALA A 16 7.41 24.25 -24.48
CA ALA A 16 6.92 23.98 -23.13
C ALA A 16 7.45 25.00 -22.10
N PHE A 17 8.76 25.28 -22.12
CA PHE A 17 9.37 26.30 -21.25
C PHE A 17 8.80 27.71 -21.47
N ARG A 18 8.59 28.14 -22.73
CA ARG A 18 7.97 29.44 -23.03
C ARG A 18 6.53 29.53 -22.52
N TRP A 19 5.76 28.45 -22.64
CA TRP A 19 4.39 28.37 -22.12
C TRP A 19 4.36 28.46 -20.59
N LEU A 20 5.23 27.70 -19.90
CA LEU A 20 5.35 27.72 -18.43
C LEU A 20 5.73 29.12 -17.91
N ARG A 21 6.67 29.80 -18.57
CA ARG A 21 7.10 31.17 -18.23
C ARG A 21 5.97 32.20 -18.43
N SER A 22 5.11 31.99 -19.43
CA SER A 22 3.91 32.81 -19.64
C SER A 22 2.87 32.64 -18.52
N LEU A 23 2.67 31.41 -18.05
CA LEU A 23 1.79 31.07 -16.92
C LEU A 23 2.26 31.71 -15.61
N ILE A 24 3.56 31.59 -15.29
CA ILE A 24 4.18 32.23 -14.12
C ILE A 24 3.98 33.75 -14.19
N ASN A 25 4.29 34.37 -15.34
CA ASN A 25 4.11 35.82 -15.52
C ASN A 25 2.65 36.29 -15.41
N ARG A 26 1.66 35.45 -15.75
CA ARG A 26 0.23 35.76 -15.51
C ARG A 26 -0.11 35.70 -14.02
N ALA A 27 0.36 34.69 -13.28
CA ALA A 27 0.16 34.58 -11.84
C ALA A 27 0.85 35.71 -11.04
N SER A 28 2.02 36.18 -11.50
CA SER A 28 2.69 37.34 -10.90
C SER A 28 1.94 38.66 -11.13
N ARG A 29 1.18 38.79 -12.22
CA ARG A 29 0.38 39.99 -12.51
C ARG A 29 -0.90 40.06 -11.69
N THR A 30 -1.60 38.94 -11.48
CA THR A 30 -2.83 38.93 -10.68
C THR A 30 -2.60 39.26 -9.20
N LYS A 31 -1.45 38.88 -8.62
CA LYS A 31 -1.07 39.32 -7.26
C LYS A 31 -0.80 40.82 -7.14
N LYS A 32 -0.44 41.52 -8.22
CA LYS A 32 -0.07 42.94 -8.18
C LYS A 32 -1.25 43.91 -8.29
N THR A 33 -2.47 43.41 -8.56
CA THR A 33 -3.70 44.22 -8.62
C THR A 33 -4.46 44.26 -7.29
N ALA A 34 -4.09 43.41 -6.32
CA ALA A 34 -4.81 43.26 -5.05
C ALA A 34 -4.31 44.16 -3.90
N SER A 35 -3.24 44.96 -4.12
CA SER A 35 -2.57 45.73 -3.06
C SER A 35 -2.84 47.24 -3.05
N ASN A 36 -3.74 47.75 -3.91
CA ASN A 36 -3.92 49.19 -4.14
C ASN A 36 -5.34 49.71 -3.79
N ILE A 37 -5.90 49.32 -2.63
CA ILE A 37 -7.02 50.05 -1.99
C ILE A 37 -6.81 50.11 -0.47
N ALA A 38 -6.09 51.14 0.00
CA ALA A 38 -6.12 51.61 1.39
C ALA A 38 -5.45 52.99 1.48
N THR A 39 -6.24 54.06 1.55
CA THR A 39 -5.77 55.43 1.85
C THR A 39 -5.96 55.75 3.33
N PRO A 40 -5.08 56.56 3.97
CA PRO A 40 -5.05 56.69 5.43
C PRO A 40 -5.73 57.98 5.95
N CYS A 41 -6.24 57.92 7.19
CA CYS A 41 -6.53 59.09 8.01
C CYS A 41 -5.68 59.05 9.30
N LYS A 42 -4.89 60.11 9.54
CA LYS A 42 -4.39 60.47 10.88
C LYS A 42 -5.44 61.38 11.57
N PRO A 43 -5.37 61.58 12.90
CA PRO A 43 -4.71 62.81 13.37
C PRO A 43 -3.85 62.66 14.66
N SER A 44 -3.27 63.81 15.04
CA SER A 44 -2.50 64.22 16.24
C SER A 44 -2.74 63.49 17.58
N GLN A 45 -1.76 63.23 18.46
CA GLN A 45 -0.76 64.08 19.18
C GLN A 45 -1.25 64.78 20.48
N ASN A 46 -0.50 64.55 21.59
CA ASN A 46 -0.53 65.20 22.93
C ASN A 46 -1.79 64.92 23.78
N VAL A 47 -1.80 64.85 25.13
CA VAL A 47 -1.12 65.63 26.20
C VAL A 47 -0.84 64.75 27.46
N ASN A 48 -0.06 65.29 28.41
CA ASN A 48 0.37 64.74 29.72
C ASN A 48 -0.72 64.56 30.80
N GLU A 49 -0.25 64.10 31.98
CA GLU A 49 -0.85 64.14 33.34
C GLU A 49 -1.71 62.93 33.75
N SER A 50 -1.76 62.48 35.00
CA SER A 50 -0.81 62.22 36.10
C SER A 50 -1.66 62.00 37.37
N ARG A 51 -1.27 61.07 38.27
CA ARG A 51 -1.94 60.77 39.57
C ARG A 51 -3.38 60.17 39.41
N THR A 52 -3.92 59.32 40.28
CA THR A 52 -3.55 58.90 41.66
C THR A 52 -4.05 57.47 41.94
N SER A 53 -3.45 56.82 42.93
CA SER A 53 -3.77 55.48 43.50
C SER A 53 -5.09 55.45 44.34
N PRO A 54 -5.45 54.42 45.15
CA PRO A 54 -5.31 52.93 45.07
C PRO A 54 -6.62 52.16 45.48
N ILE A 55 -6.52 50.85 45.84
CA ILE A 55 -7.32 50.07 46.84
C ILE A 55 -8.42 49.06 46.36
N THR A 56 -8.48 47.92 47.09
CA THR A 56 -9.57 46.90 47.32
C THR A 56 -9.96 45.82 46.29
N THR A 57 -9.40 44.61 46.49
CA THR A 57 -10.04 43.32 46.91
C THR A 57 -11.53 42.95 46.65
N PHE A 58 -11.74 41.61 46.49
CA PHE A 58 -12.93 40.77 46.80
C PHE A 58 -14.16 40.87 45.84
N VAL A 59 -15.09 39.91 45.72
CA VAL A 59 -15.17 38.41 45.85
C VAL A 59 -16.52 37.95 45.25
N ASP A 60 -16.73 36.63 45.09
CA ASP A 60 -17.90 35.91 44.52
C ASP A 60 -19.35 36.26 44.98
N ALA A 61 -20.30 35.61 44.25
CA ALA A 61 -21.72 35.30 44.57
C ALA A 61 -22.77 36.38 44.14
N GLN A 62 -24.07 36.12 43.90
CA GLN A 62 -25.04 35.03 44.20
C GLN A 62 -26.00 34.82 42.98
N GLN A 63 -26.57 33.64 42.64
CA GLN A 63 -27.59 32.78 43.27
C GLN A 63 -29.08 33.16 42.98
N THR A 64 -29.78 32.30 42.18
CA THR A 64 -31.24 31.93 42.15
C THR A 64 -32.39 32.94 42.41
N LEU A 65 -33.50 32.87 41.61
CA LEU A 65 -34.88 32.46 42.05
C LEU A 65 -36.02 32.69 41.01
N LYS A 66 -36.95 31.70 40.92
CA LYS A 66 -38.40 31.69 40.52
C LYS A 66 -38.84 32.22 39.12
N GLN A 67 -39.72 31.60 38.31
CA GLN A 67 -40.95 30.74 38.41
C GLN A 67 -42.32 31.47 38.41
N SER A 68 -43.32 30.80 37.79
CA SER A 68 -44.79 31.08 37.71
C SER A 68 -45.24 32.33 36.91
N ASP A 69 -46.37 32.36 36.18
CA ASP A 69 -47.35 31.32 35.78
C ASP A 69 -48.27 31.81 34.62
N ASN A 70 -49.16 30.92 34.14
CA ASN A 70 -50.49 31.11 33.50
C ASN A 70 -50.74 30.80 31.99
N ALA A 71 -51.72 29.91 31.80
CA ALA A 71 -52.83 29.92 30.82
C ALA A 71 -52.50 29.67 29.31
N GLN A 72 -53.36 29.02 28.49
CA GLN A 72 -54.75 28.52 28.70
C GLN A 72 -55.16 27.46 27.65
N CYS A 73 -56.19 26.67 27.96
CA CYS A 73 -57.17 25.99 27.05
C CYS A 73 -56.67 24.94 26.01
N GLU A 74 -57.17 23.69 25.97
CA GLU A 74 -58.54 23.17 25.69
C GLU A 74 -58.87 23.03 24.18
N THR A 75 -59.51 21.96 23.66
CA THR A 75 -59.94 20.64 24.22
C THR A 75 -60.24 19.62 23.08
N GLN A 76 -60.51 18.35 23.43
CA GLN A 76 -61.48 17.42 22.78
C GLN A 76 -61.11 16.77 21.41
N LEU A 77 -61.53 15.55 21.03
CA LEU A 77 -62.35 14.43 21.59
C LEU A 77 -61.69 13.09 21.13
N ARG A 78 -61.51 12.05 21.97
CA ARG A 78 -62.47 10.98 22.37
C ARG A 78 -62.95 10.04 21.24
N THR A 79 -63.21 8.73 21.46
CA THR A 79 -62.85 7.67 22.45
C THR A 79 -63.44 6.32 21.95
N ASN A 80 -63.29 5.25 22.76
CA ASN A 80 -64.08 4.01 22.85
C ASN A 80 -63.40 2.79 22.20
N GLU A 81 -62.95 1.76 22.93
CA GLU A 81 -63.66 0.82 23.85
C GLU A 81 -64.44 -0.27 23.08
N ALA A 82 -64.58 -1.52 23.54
CA ALA A 82 -63.83 -2.34 24.51
C ALA A 82 -64.39 -3.80 24.48
N VAL A 83 -63.79 -4.71 25.26
CA VAL A 83 -64.36 -6.00 25.76
C VAL A 83 -64.70 -7.11 24.72
N ASN A 84 -63.99 -8.24 24.79
CA ASN A 84 -64.61 -9.50 25.23
C ASN A 84 -63.61 -10.60 25.63
N GLU A 85 -64.12 -11.56 26.40
CA GLU A 85 -63.41 -12.57 27.18
C GLU A 85 -63.86 -14.00 26.77
N VAL A 86 -63.21 -15.03 27.32
CA VAL A 86 -63.68 -16.43 27.48
C VAL A 86 -63.35 -17.50 26.39
N ALA A 87 -62.90 -18.66 26.92
CA ALA A 87 -62.92 -20.05 26.42
C ALA A 87 -61.76 -20.67 25.59
N VAL A 88 -61.30 -21.80 26.14
CA VAL A 88 -60.42 -22.87 25.61
C VAL A 88 -61.33 -24.06 25.24
N PRO A 89 -61.13 -24.81 24.12
CA PRO A 89 -60.46 -26.12 24.22
C PRO A 89 -59.66 -26.67 23.00
N THR A 90 -58.48 -27.22 23.31
CA THR A 90 -57.96 -28.57 22.93
C THR A 90 -57.90 -29.03 21.46
N THR A 91 -56.68 -29.26 20.93
CA THR A 91 -56.12 -30.61 20.58
C THR A 91 -54.69 -30.55 19.97
N ALA A 92 -53.79 -31.41 20.50
CA ALA A 92 -52.81 -32.31 19.83
C ALA A 92 -52.22 -31.90 18.45
N ASN A 93 -50.91 -31.89 18.17
CA ASN A 93 -49.75 -32.72 18.57
C ASN A 93 -48.42 -31.94 18.26
N MET A 94 -47.17 -32.32 18.61
CA MET A 94 -46.57 -33.45 19.35
C MET A 94 -45.21 -33.03 19.98
N ALA A 95 -44.47 -33.97 20.60
CA ALA A 95 -43.10 -33.81 21.13
C ALA A 95 -42.01 -34.00 20.01
N SER A 96 -40.69 -33.85 20.18
CA SER A 96 -39.78 -33.94 21.35
C SER A 96 -38.46 -33.16 21.08
N THR A 97 -37.88 -32.33 21.96
CA THR A 97 -37.05 -32.54 23.20
C THR A 97 -35.61 -33.08 23.04
N CYS A 98 -34.73 -32.53 23.90
CA CYS A 98 -33.29 -32.82 24.20
C CYS A 98 -32.25 -32.31 23.18
N GLU A 99 -31.28 -31.43 23.51
CA GLU A 99 -30.33 -31.25 24.65
C GLU A 99 -29.00 -32.03 24.56
N GLN A 100 -27.91 -31.24 24.56
CA GLN A 100 -26.59 -31.40 25.21
C GLN A 100 -25.93 -32.78 25.35
N ILE A 101 -24.63 -32.87 24.99
CA ILE A 101 -23.48 -32.93 25.94
C ILE A 101 -22.14 -33.04 25.17
N SER A 102 -21.06 -32.57 25.80
CA SER A 102 -19.68 -32.55 25.29
C SER A 102 -18.87 -33.83 25.59
N GLU A 103 -17.69 -33.92 24.98
CA GLU A 103 -16.51 -34.72 25.37
C GLU A 103 -16.63 -36.26 25.45
N LEU A 104 -15.73 -36.96 24.73
CA LEU A 104 -14.85 -37.97 25.35
C LEU A 104 -13.66 -38.35 24.44
N THR A 105 -12.47 -38.29 25.02
CA THR A 105 -11.23 -38.90 24.50
C THR A 105 -11.19 -40.38 24.89
N LEU A 106 -10.69 -41.30 24.05
CA LEU A 106 -9.82 -42.41 24.48
C LEU A 106 -9.29 -43.29 23.32
N LEU A 107 -7.98 -43.54 23.42
CA LEU A 107 -7.13 -44.63 22.91
C LEU A 107 -7.76 -45.85 22.21
N THR A 108 -7.09 -46.30 21.14
CA THR A 108 -6.72 -47.72 20.95
C THR A 108 -5.32 -47.84 20.33
N ASN A 109 -4.48 -48.71 20.91
CA ASN A 109 -3.30 -49.30 20.25
C ASN A 109 -3.73 -50.58 19.51
N GLY A 110 -2.94 -51.05 18.54
CA GLY A 110 -3.12 -52.38 17.94
C GLY A 110 -2.32 -52.57 16.67
N ASP A 111 -1.27 -53.38 16.73
CA ASP A 111 -0.32 -53.62 15.64
C ASP A 111 -0.79 -54.66 14.60
N GLU A 112 -0.11 -54.60 13.45
CA GLU A 112 0.46 -55.73 12.70
C GLU A 112 -0.32 -56.55 11.63
N VAL A 113 0.48 -56.98 10.64
CA VAL A 113 0.33 -58.01 9.57
C VAL A 113 -0.44 -57.70 8.27
N GLU A 114 0.37 -57.46 7.22
CA GLU A 114 0.33 -57.96 5.83
C GLU A 114 -1.02 -58.24 5.11
N ASN A 115 -1.19 -57.66 3.91
CA ASN A 115 -1.09 -58.36 2.62
C ASN A 115 -1.30 -57.40 1.41
N GLU A 116 -0.35 -57.37 0.47
CA GLU A 116 -0.59 -56.90 -0.92
C GLU A 116 -1.46 -57.94 -1.67
N PRO A 117 -2.29 -57.59 -2.68
CA PRO A 117 -1.82 -57.37 -4.07
C PRO A 117 -2.73 -56.41 -4.90
N PRO A 118 -2.65 -56.34 -6.25
CA PRO A 118 -1.57 -55.71 -6.99
C PRO A 118 -2.06 -54.58 -7.94
N VAL A 119 -1.09 -53.85 -8.49
CA VAL A 119 -1.27 -52.74 -9.45
C VAL A 119 -1.96 -53.14 -10.76
N SER A 120 -3.01 -52.41 -11.18
CA SER A 120 -3.32 -52.19 -12.60
C SER A 120 -4.29 -51.01 -12.84
N GLY A 121 -4.05 -50.22 -13.90
CA GLY A 121 -5.10 -49.39 -14.52
C GLY A 121 -5.07 -47.85 -14.34
N LEU A 122 -4.05 -47.17 -14.90
CA LEU A 122 -4.16 -45.75 -15.26
C LEU A 122 -4.36 -45.62 -16.79
N PRO A 123 -5.34 -44.85 -17.29
CA PRO A 123 -5.52 -44.62 -18.72
C PRO A 123 -4.56 -43.54 -19.24
N THR A 124 -3.91 -43.83 -20.36
CA THR A 124 -3.04 -42.90 -21.10
C THR A 124 -3.83 -41.76 -21.76
N CYS A 125 -3.37 -40.52 -21.56
CA CYS A 125 -3.83 -39.38 -22.35
C CYS A 125 -3.17 -39.39 -23.74
N ALA A 126 -3.96 -39.10 -24.78
CA ALA A 126 -3.50 -39.11 -26.17
C ALA A 126 -2.64 -37.89 -26.52
N GLU A 127 -1.59 -38.11 -27.31
CA GLU A 127 -0.78 -37.06 -27.91
C GLU A 127 -1.55 -36.34 -29.04
N THR A 128 -1.58 -35.01 -29.00
CA THR A 128 -2.08 -34.21 -30.13
C THR A 128 -0.90 -33.62 -30.87
N GLN A 129 -0.68 -34.06 -32.11
CA GLN A 129 0.38 -33.55 -32.98
C GLN A 129 0.11 -32.09 -33.38
N VAL A 130 1.08 -31.21 -33.18
CA VAL A 130 1.08 -29.84 -33.74
C VAL A 130 2.04 -29.81 -34.93
N GLY A 131 1.49 -29.66 -36.13
CA GLY A 131 2.29 -29.47 -37.34
C GLY A 131 2.99 -28.11 -37.36
N VAL A 132 4.29 -28.12 -37.68
CA VAL A 132 5.09 -26.90 -37.89
C VAL A 132 5.36 -26.75 -39.39
N ASP A 133 4.63 -25.86 -40.04
CA ASP A 133 4.89 -25.52 -41.44
C ASP A 133 6.17 -24.69 -41.57
N ARG A 134 7.08 -25.19 -42.41
CA ARG A 134 8.22 -24.43 -42.94
C ARG A 134 7.79 -23.76 -44.25
N ASN A 135 8.07 -22.46 -44.40
CA ASN A 135 8.62 -21.85 -45.63
C ASN A 135 8.66 -20.32 -45.53
N ASN A 136 9.86 -19.72 -45.48
CA ASN A 136 10.42 -19.06 -46.68
C ASN A 136 11.85 -18.56 -46.46
N SER A 137 12.67 -18.65 -47.50
CA SER A 137 14.03 -18.13 -47.56
C SER A 137 14.09 -16.70 -48.09
N ASN A 138 15.21 -16.02 -47.81
CA ASN A 138 16.09 -15.30 -48.74
C ASN A 138 16.97 -14.37 -47.88
N ASP A 139 18.21 -14.72 -47.58
CA ASP A 139 19.39 -14.69 -48.46
C ASP A 139 19.83 -13.28 -48.85
N TRP A 140 20.95 -12.84 -48.26
CA TRP A 140 21.98 -11.96 -48.83
C TRP A 140 23.32 -12.25 -48.14
N ARG A 141 24.42 -12.20 -48.89
CA ARG A 141 25.74 -12.76 -48.51
C ARG A 141 26.86 -11.76 -48.86
N VAL A 142 27.99 -11.83 -48.13
CA VAL A 142 29.32 -11.20 -48.42
C VAL A 142 29.33 -9.63 -48.37
N SER A 143 30.38 -8.89 -47.96
CA SER A 143 31.80 -9.22 -47.75
C SER A 143 32.52 -8.38 -46.68
N ASP A 144 33.61 -8.98 -46.17
CA ASP A 144 34.82 -8.44 -45.51
C ASP A 144 35.14 -6.94 -45.55
N LYS A 145 35.66 -6.39 -44.43
CA LYS A 145 37.11 -6.13 -44.23
C LYS A 145 37.45 -5.47 -42.88
N ILE A 146 38.46 -6.00 -42.21
CA ILE A 146 39.17 -5.39 -41.06
C ILE A 146 40.38 -4.60 -41.60
N PRO A 147 40.81 -3.52 -40.92
CA PRO A 147 42.24 -3.37 -40.66
C PRO A 147 42.55 -3.11 -39.17
N PRO A 148 43.70 -3.60 -38.64
CA PRO A 148 44.08 -3.41 -37.24
C PRO A 148 44.75 -2.06 -36.99
N VAL A 149 44.55 -1.50 -35.80
CA VAL A 149 45.30 -0.32 -35.33
C VAL A 149 46.59 -0.78 -34.65
N LYS A 150 47.74 -0.32 -35.17
CA LYS A 150 49.06 -0.52 -34.55
C LYS A 150 49.25 0.40 -33.35
N VAL A 151 49.97 -0.09 -32.35
CA VAL A 151 50.53 0.68 -31.23
C VAL A 151 52.04 0.74 -31.42
N ASP A 152 52.62 1.93 -31.33
CA ASP A 152 54.07 2.17 -31.26
C ASP A 152 54.30 3.45 -30.42
N GLY A 153 55.33 3.47 -29.56
CA GLY A 153 55.78 4.69 -28.88
C GLY A 153 56.07 4.60 -27.37
N ALA A 154 57.09 3.83 -26.97
CA ALA A 154 57.81 4.08 -25.72
C ALA A 154 58.95 5.09 -25.97
N PRO A 155 59.54 5.68 -24.90
CA PRO A 155 60.95 5.35 -24.65
C PRO A 155 61.32 5.15 -23.16
N LEU A 156 62.46 4.48 -22.96
CA LEU A 156 63.05 4.13 -21.65
C LEU A 156 63.70 5.32 -20.93
N VAL A 157 63.73 5.25 -19.59
CA VAL A 157 64.95 5.52 -18.77
C VAL A 157 65.08 4.39 -17.73
N SER A 158 66.30 4.13 -17.24
CA SER A 158 66.79 2.80 -16.84
C SER A 158 67.34 2.68 -15.41
N ASN A 159 67.17 1.49 -14.81
CA ASN A 159 68.02 0.85 -13.76
C ASN A 159 68.16 1.65 -12.42
N ILE A 160 68.67 1.15 -11.28
CA ILE A 160 69.33 -0.10 -10.82
C ILE A 160 68.75 -0.34 -9.37
N ILE A 161 68.54 -1.51 -8.75
CA ILE A 161 69.49 -2.53 -8.20
C ILE A 161 68.69 -3.79 -7.75
N LYS A 162 69.27 -4.99 -7.90
CA LYS A 162 69.21 -6.14 -6.95
C LYS A 162 70.69 -6.44 -6.58
N THR A 163 71.12 -7.07 -5.49
CA THR A 163 70.71 -8.34 -4.84
C THR A 163 71.61 -8.55 -3.57
N LEU A 164 71.56 -9.74 -2.95
CA LEU A 164 72.51 -10.34 -1.96
C LEU A 164 72.14 -10.13 -0.48
N LYS A 165 72.31 -11.12 0.43
CA LYS A 165 72.36 -12.61 0.31
C LYS A 165 72.17 -13.21 1.72
N GLU A 166 71.84 -14.50 1.81
CA GLU A 166 71.79 -15.26 3.08
C GLU A 166 73.17 -15.42 3.73
N LYS A 167 73.20 -15.59 5.06
CA LYS A 167 73.98 -16.66 5.70
C LYS A 167 73.54 -16.96 7.14
N GLU A 168 73.51 -18.24 7.47
CA GLU A 168 73.35 -18.79 8.81
C GLU A 168 74.57 -18.47 9.72
N LEU A 169 74.36 -18.45 11.04
CA LEU A 169 75.09 -19.33 11.97
C LEU A 169 74.46 -19.35 13.37
N GLU A 170 74.78 -20.41 14.11
CA GLU A 170 74.07 -20.94 15.27
C GLU A 170 74.49 -20.33 16.64
N PRO A 171 73.89 -20.74 17.80
CA PRO A 171 73.72 -19.87 18.96
C PRO A 171 74.87 -19.92 20.00
N ARG A 172 74.78 -19.02 20.99
CA ARG A 172 75.51 -19.15 22.26
C ARG A 172 74.60 -18.92 23.47
N HIS A 173 74.57 -19.92 24.34
CA HIS A 173 74.39 -19.72 25.78
C HIS A 173 75.45 -18.74 26.32
N ASP A 174 75.10 -17.84 27.23
CA ASP A 174 75.40 -18.05 28.67
C ASP A 174 74.62 -17.06 29.58
N ASP A 175 74.62 -17.33 30.88
CA ASP A 175 73.78 -16.74 31.93
C ASP A 175 74.05 -15.27 32.31
N SER A 176 73.01 -14.57 32.83
CA SER A 176 72.96 -14.15 34.26
C SER A 176 72.07 -12.94 34.58
N ARG A 177 71.16 -13.14 35.56
CA ARG A 177 70.70 -12.17 36.59
C ARG A 177 70.34 -10.72 36.21
N ARG A 178 69.03 -10.41 36.31
CA ARG A 178 68.44 -9.40 37.21
C ARG A 178 66.91 -9.58 37.23
N GLU A 179 66.39 -10.13 38.33
CA GLU A 179 65.68 -9.42 39.43
C GLU A 179 64.15 -9.35 39.21
N GLN A 180 63.42 -9.99 40.13
CA GLN A 180 61.96 -10.04 40.19
C GLN A 180 61.39 -8.73 40.71
N VAL A 181 60.39 -8.15 40.04
CA VAL A 181 59.37 -7.30 40.70
C VAL A 181 57.98 -7.46 40.03
N ASP A 182 57.01 -7.86 40.84
CA ASP A 182 55.56 -7.59 40.81
C ASP A 182 54.48 -8.25 39.91
N ALA A 183 53.41 -8.57 40.65
CA ALA A 183 51.98 -8.40 40.34
C ALA A 183 51.22 -9.48 39.54
N ALA A 184 50.89 -10.56 40.26
CA ALA A 184 49.69 -11.36 39.97
C ALA A 184 48.40 -10.52 40.05
N LYS A 185 47.92 -10.01 38.91
CA LYS A 185 46.62 -9.33 38.79
C LYS A 185 45.46 -10.31 39.01
N LYS A 186 44.95 -10.39 40.25
CA LYS A 186 43.67 -11.02 40.56
C LYS A 186 42.56 -10.36 39.71
N LYS A 187 42.00 -11.09 38.75
CA LYS A 187 40.81 -10.64 38.01
C LYS A 187 39.66 -10.45 39.01
N ALA A 188 39.13 -9.23 39.12
CA ALA A 188 38.00 -8.95 39.99
C ALA A 188 36.73 -9.64 39.45
N PRO A 189 35.87 -10.20 40.33
CA PRO A 189 34.65 -10.87 39.91
C PRO A 189 33.65 -9.88 39.29
N VAL A 190 33.02 -10.30 38.19
CA VAL A 190 32.04 -9.50 37.43
C VAL A 190 30.73 -9.38 38.21
N VAL A 191 30.19 -8.16 38.33
CA VAL A 191 28.90 -7.88 38.99
C VAL A 191 27.87 -7.45 37.93
N PRO A 192 26.74 -8.18 37.79
CA PRO A 192 25.85 -8.09 36.63
C PRO A 192 25.01 -6.79 36.56
N PRO A 193 24.36 -6.52 35.40
CA PRO A 193 23.69 -5.24 35.12
C PRO A 193 22.56 -4.87 36.08
N GLU A 194 21.73 -5.84 36.48
CA GLU A 194 20.42 -5.63 37.08
C GLU A 194 20.41 -5.18 38.55
N LYS A 195 21.57 -5.18 39.25
CA LYS A 195 21.66 -4.84 40.68
C LYS A 195 22.06 -3.40 40.97
N ARG A 196 21.66 -2.45 40.11
CA ARG A 196 22.19 -1.07 40.11
C ARG A 196 21.12 0.02 40.08
N GLY A 197 20.22 0.02 41.07
CA GLY A 197 19.48 1.24 41.46
C GLY A 197 18.07 1.04 42.03
N GLY A 198 17.62 2.02 42.82
CA GLY A 198 16.21 2.40 42.92
C GLY A 198 15.35 1.67 43.98
N GLN A 199 15.20 2.28 45.14
CA GLN A 199 14.21 1.93 46.17
C GLN A 199 12.77 2.21 45.65
N PRO A 200 11.75 1.37 45.97
CA PRO A 200 10.37 1.65 45.58
C PRO A 200 9.88 2.96 46.20
N ARG A 201 9.04 3.71 45.46
CA ARG A 201 8.35 4.90 45.98
C ARG A 201 7.23 4.50 46.95
N GLY A 202 7.62 4.06 48.14
CA GLY A 202 6.75 3.84 49.30
C GLY A 202 7.38 4.50 50.52
N THR A 203 6.62 5.33 51.22
CA THR A 203 7.09 6.11 52.37
C THR A 203 7.29 5.25 53.62
N VAL A 204 8.43 4.54 53.69
CA VAL A 204 8.91 3.88 54.92
C VAL A 204 10.39 4.22 55.10
N ARG A 205 10.74 4.87 56.21
CA ARG A 205 12.13 5.23 56.57
C ARG A 205 12.89 4.00 57.08
N PRO A 206 14.08 3.68 56.54
CA PRO A 206 15.03 2.76 57.19
C PRO A 206 16.29 3.49 57.68
N ASN A 207 17.01 2.83 58.59
CA ASN A 207 18.11 3.39 59.36
C ASN A 207 19.40 3.64 58.55
N LYS A 208 20.15 4.68 58.93
CA LYS A 208 21.51 4.93 58.42
C LYS A 208 22.50 3.90 58.99
N ARG A 209 23.03 3.02 58.13
CA ARG A 209 24.41 2.50 58.30
C ARG A 209 25.05 2.31 56.93
N GLU A 210 26.15 3.01 56.71
CA GLU A 210 26.78 3.15 55.41
C GLU A 210 27.56 1.89 55.02
N GLN A 211 27.31 1.37 53.81
CA GLN A 211 28.27 0.51 53.11
C GLN A 211 28.73 1.23 51.84
N LYS A 212 29.91 1.85 51.92
CA LYS A 212 30.67 2.24 50.72
C LYS A 212 31.04 0.96 49.94
N ARG A 213 30.35 0.71 48.84
CA ARG A 213 30.81 -0.20 47.78
C ARG A 213 30.99 0.60 46.49
N SER A 214 32.14 0.44 45.84
CA SER A 214 32.51 1.14 44.62
C SER A 214 31.70 0.62 43.44
N PHE A 215 30.94 1.51 42.79
CA PHE A 215 30.19 1.20 41.58
C PHE A 215 31.04 1.45 40.33
N THR A 216 31.28 0.40 39.55
CA THR A 216 31.91 0.45 38.22
C THR A 216 30.94 -0.15 37.21
N SER A 217 30.10 0.67 36.59
CA SER A 217 29.20 0.23 35.50
C SER A 217 29.76 0.73 34.19
N THR A 218 29.92 -0.15 33.21
CA THR A 218 30.05 0.25 31.82
C THR A 218 28.79 1.02 31.42
N LEU A 219 28.99 2.18 30.81
CA LEU A 219 27.91 2.96 30.21
C LEU A 219 27.35 2.18 28.98
N PRO A 220 26.09 2.43 28.55
CA PRO A 220 25.58 1.83 27.32
C PRO A 220 26.34 2.33 26.08
N ARG A 221 26.60 1.46 25.10
CA ARG A 221 27.30 1.85 23.87
C ARG A 221 26.43 2.80 23.03
N PRO A 222 26.97 3.90 22.48
CA PRO A 222 26.26 4.73 21.51
C PRO A 222 25.89 3.94 20.25
N GLU A 223 24.72 4.21 19.69
CA GLU A 223 24.20 3.55 18.50
C GLU A 223 24.40 4.43 17.26
N VAL A 224 24.72 3.82 16.11
CA VAL A 224 24.72 4.53 14.82
C VAL A 224 23.31 4.40 14.24
N VAL A 225 22.66 5.54 13.98
CA VAL A 225 21.26 5.62 13.56
C VAL A 225 21.12 6.44 12.27
N CYS A 226 20.03 6.21 11.55
CA CYS A 226 19.61 7.07 10.45
C CYS A 226 18.18 7.55 10.66
N TRP A 227 17.84 8.73 10.16
CA TRP A 227 16.47 9.21 10.12
C TRP A 227 16.20 10.12 8.93
N LYS A 228 14.95 10.22 8.52
CA LYS A 228 14.50 11.10 7.44
C LYS A 228 14.26 12.50 7.98
N ARG A 229 14.88 13.50 7.35
CA ARG A 229 14.67 14.93 7.65
C ARG A 229 14.23 15.62 6.35
N THR A 230 12.95 15.97 6.28
CA THR A 230 12.27 16.56 5.12
C THR A 230 12.24 15.66 3.87
N ARG A 231 13.35 15.55 3.12
CA ARG A 231 13.48 14.71 1.92
C ARG A 231 14.81 13.95 1.85
N GLU A 232 15.66 14.10 2.86
CA GLU A 232 17.01 13.55 2.91
C GLU A 232 17.15 12.63 4.12
N TRP A 233 17.99 11.61 3.99
CA TRP A 233 18.41 10.79 5.12
C TRP A 233 19.59 11.40 5.83
N VAL A 234 19.50 11.54 7.15
CA VAL A 234 20.59 11.96 8.02
C VAL A 234 21.13 10.73 8.74
N VAL A 235 22.44 10.64 8.91
CA VAL A 235 23.11 9.64 9.75
C VAL A 235 23.67 10.34 10.98
N GLY A 236 23.58 9.70 12.14
CA GLY A 236 24.04 10.26 13.41
C GLY A 236 24.37 9.21 14.44
N ILE A 237 24.85 9.67 15.59
CA ILE A 237 25.07 8.85 16.79
C ILE A 237 23.97 9.16 17.80
N GLU A 238 23.21 8.14 18.22
CA GLU A 238 22.31 8.21 19.38
C GLU A 238 23.08 7.83 20.65
N ILE A 239 22.94 8.62 21.71
CA ILE A 239 23.50 8.35 23.03
C ILE A 239 22.34 8.22 24.03
N SER A 240 22.34 7.16 24.85
CA SER A 240 21.25 6.92 25.81
C SER A 240 21.10 8.07 26.80
N ASP A 241 19.87 8.46 27.09
CA ASP A 241 19.54 9.51 28.05
C ASP A 241 20.18 9.27 29.43
N ASP A 242 20.38 8.00 29.82
CA ASP A 242 21.09 7.60 31.04
C ASP A 242 22.51 8.17 31.12
N ILE A 243 23.20 8.26 29.97
CA ILE A 243 24.55 8.83 29.87
C ILE A 243 24.47 10.34 29.95
N VAL A 244 23.61 10.95 29.13
CA VAL A 244 23.41 12.40 29.06
C VAL A 244 23.04 12.99 30.43
N GLN A 245 22.26 12.25 31.23
CA GLN A 245 21.89 12.62 32.60
C GLN A 245 23.00 12.34 33.63
N SER A 246 23.84 11.32 33.41
CA SER A 246 24.90 10.94 34.36
C SER A 246 26.18 11.77 34.21
N ILE A 247 26.51 12.20 32.99
CA ILE A 247 27.74 12.91 32.65
C ILE A 247 27.51 13.92 31.51
N SER A 248 28.23 15.04 31.58
CA SER A 248 28.30 15.96 30.43
C SER A 248 29.16 15.32 29.33
N ILE A 249 28.64 15.30 28.11
CA ILE A 249 29.28 14.66 26.96
C ILE A 249 29.58 15.66 25.85
N THR A 250 30.62 15.37 25.06
CA THR A 250 30.84 15.98 23.75
C THR A 250 31.14 14.89 22.73
N VAL A 251 30.64 15.06 21.51
CA VAL A 251 30.87 14.14 20.40
C VAL A 251 31.75 14.83 19.36
N TRP A 252 32.77 14.13 18.88
CA TRP A 252 33.74 14.62 17.89
C TRP A 252 33.84 13.64 16.74
N GLN A 253 34.02 14.15 15.53
CA GLN A 253 34.29 13.39 14.31
C GLN A 253 35.58 13.94 13.70
N GLY A 254 36.67 13.17 13.78
CA GLY A 254 38.02 13.71 13.57
C GLY A 254 38.25 14.92 14.48
N ASP A 255 38.72 16.02 13.90
CA ASP A 255 38.94 17.30 14.61
C ASP A 255 37.67 18.17 14.76
N THR A 256 36.51 17.72 14.25
CA THR A 256 35.27 18.51 14.26
C THR A 256 34.36 18.10 15.42
N LYS A 257 34.06 19.04 16.32
CA LYS A 257 33.02 18.85 17.34
C LYS A 257 31.63 18.84 16.69
N LEU A 258 30.84 17.80 16.94
CA LEU A 258 29.46 17.71 16.48
C LEU A 258 28.51 18.43 17.45
N SER A 259 27.49 19.07 16.91
CA SER A 259 26.35 19.59 17.67
C SER A 259 25.27 18.51 17.81
N GLU A 260 24.49 18.60 18.87
CA GLU A 260 23.26 17.81 19.03
C GLU A 260 22.19 18.31 18.02
N ASP A 261 21.32 17.44 17.52
CA ASP A 261 20.25 17.82 16.59
C ASP A 261 19.11 18.54 17.35
N ASP A 262 18.85 19.79 16.97
CA ASP A 262 17.84 20.65 17.61
C ASP A 262 16.42 20.04 17.66
N ALA A 263 16.10 19.10 16.74
CA ALA A 263 14.80 18.44 16.68
C ALA A 263 14.77 17.07 17.38
N GLN A 264 15.93 16.45 17.65
CA GLN A 264 16.03 15.13 18.28
C GLN A 264 17.12 15.08 19.36
N PRO A 265 16.78 15.44 20.61
CA PRO A 265 17.69 15.33 21.74
C PRO A 265 18.24 13.90 21.92
N GLY A 266 19.52 13.83 22.27
CA GLY A 266 20.31 12.61 22.37
C GLY A 266 20.89 12.12 21.04
N ILE A 267 20.85 12.91 19.96
CA ILE A 267 21.39 12.54 18.64
C ILE A 267 22.36 13.59 18.10
N TRP A 268 23.52 13.15 17.60
CA TRP A 268 24.54 13.99 16.96
C TRP A 268 24.67 13.61 15.47
N PRO A 269 24.21 14.46 14.54
CA PRO A 269 24.37 14.24 13.10
C PRO A 269 25.84 14.20 12.68
N LEU A 270 26.18 13.30 11.76
CA LEU A 270 27.51 13.22 11.16
C LEU A 270 27.66 14.22 10.02
N ASN A 271 28.88 14.74 9.86
CA ASN A 271 29.24 15.63 8.75
C ASN A 271 29.86 14.87 7.57
N THR A 272 30.41 13.67 7.81
CA THR A 272 31.20 12.87 6.87
C THR A 272 31.07 11.38 7.19
N LEU A 273 31.43 10.51 6.25
CA LEU A 273 31.57 9.05 6.43
C LEU A 273 32.95 8.53 5.96
N ASN A 274 33.95 9.42 5.88
CA ASN A 274 35.32 9.02 5.56
C ASN A 274 35.85 8.03 6.60
N ALA A 275 36.42 6.90 6.13
CA ALA A 275 36.93 5.83 6.98
C ALA A 275 38.09 6.26 7.90
N ALA A 276 38.76 7.39 7.60
CA ALA A 276 39.77 7.99 8.48
C ALA A 276 39.17 8.68 9.73
N ASP A 277 37.89 9.10 9.67
CA ASP A 277 37.26 9.91 10.70
C ASP A 277 36.71 9.03 11.84
N ASN A 278 37.56 8.83 12.85
CA ASN A 278 37.14 8.25 14.13
C ASN A 278 36.10 9.16 14.82
N ILE A 279 35.00 8.58 15.31
CA ILE A 279 34.00 9.30 16.11
C ILE A 279 34.27 9.03 17.59
N GLN A 280 34.55 10.09 18.34
CA GLN A 280 34.86 10.02 19.76
C GLN A 280 33.72 10.61 20.60
N VAL A 281 33.24 9.86 21.59
CA VAL A 281 32.34 10.37 22.63
C VAL A 281 33.19 10.60 23.88
N ILE A 282 33.28 11.85 24.33
CA ILE A 282 34.19 12.31 25.38
C ILE A 282 33.37 12.80 26.59
N ASP A 283 33.75 12.35 27.78
CA ASP A 283 33.29 12.86 29.06
C ASP A 283 33.86 14.27 29.25
N ALA A 284 33.02 15.29 29.11
CA ALA A 284 33.43 16.69 29.01
C ALA A 284 34.01 17.24 30.32
N ILE A 285 33.70 16.62 31.47
CA ILE A 285 34.21 17.01 32.79
C ILE A 285 35.62 16.45 32.99
N HIS A 286 35.84 15.20 32.61
CA HIS A 286 37.11 14.50 32.84
C HIS A 286 38.05 14.50 31.61
N ASN A 287 37.59 15.07 30.49
CA ASN A 287 38.25 15.10 29.18
C ASN A 287 38.84 13.74 28.75
N ARG A 288 38.05 12.67 28.92
CA ARG A 288 38.46 11.29 28.60
C ARG A 288 37.53 10.69 27.53
N PRO A 289 38.07 9.95 26.53
CA PRO A 289 37.24 9.21 25.60
C PRO A 289 36.52 8.09 26.34
N ILE A 290 35.21 8.02 26.15
CA ILE A 290 34.32 6.97 26.66
C ILE A 290 34.16 5.89 25.58
N TYR A 291 33.96 6.34 24.33
CA TYR A 291 33.84 5.49 23.15
C TYR A 291 34.64 6.06 21.99
N ASN A 292 35.16 5.15 21.17
CA ASN A 292 35.68 5.43 19.85
C ASN A 292 34.95 4.50 18.86
N LEU A 293 34.39 5.07 17.80
CA LEU A 293 33.60 4.36 16.80
C LEU A 293 34.20 4.60 15.42
N GLN A 294 34.38 3.51 14.66
CA GLN A 294 34.75 3.55 13.25
C GLN A 294 33.55 3.19 12.39
N LEU A 295 33.40 3.91 11.29
CA LEU A 295 32.38 3.67 10.27
C LEU A 295 33.06 3.22 8.98
N GLY A 296 32.40 2.30 8.27
CA GLY A 296 32.78 1.94 6.90
C GLY A 296 31.94 2.72 5.89
N GLU A 297 32.39 2.70 4.64
CA GLU A 297 31.76 3.36 3.50
C GLU A 297 30.32 2.87 3.23
N CYS A 298 30.02 1.64 3.62
CA CYS A 298 28.71 1.01 3.46
C CYS A 298 28.04 0.84 4.82
N LEU A 299 26.88 1.47 5.01
CA LEU A 299 26.11 1.41 6.25
C LEU A 299 24.74 0.77 5.99
N LEU A 300 24.54 -0.43 6.53
CA LEU A 300 23.25 -1.12 6.57
C LEU A 300 22.46 -0.69 7.81
N PHE A 301 21.25 -0.16 7.62
CA PHE A 301 20.30 0.15 8.66
C PHE A 301 19.05 -0.72 8.53
N LYS A 302 18.58 -1.29 9.64
CA LYS A 302 17.22 -1.85 9.73
C LYS A 302 16.26 -0.70 10.03
N LEU A 303 15.27 -0.48 9.17
CA LEU A 303 14.23 0.53 9.37
C LEU A 303 13.18 0.00 10.35
N GLY A 304 12.63 0.89 11.18
CA GLY A 304 11.66 0.55 12.22
C GLY A 304 10.89 1.77 12.70
N GLY A 305 10.08 1.57 13.75
CA GLY A 305 9.26 2.63 14.34
C GLY A 305 8.18 3.21 13.42
N ARG A 306 7.59 4.34 13.85
CA ARG A 306 6.44 4.96 13.16
C ARG A 306 6.83 5.59 11.83
N GLY A 307 6.28 5.07 10.73
CA GLY A 307 6.45 5.64 9.39
C GLY A 307 7.70 5.18 8.65
N LEU A 308 8.53 4.31 9.25
CA LEU A 308 9.77 3.78 8.66
C LEU A 308 10.80 4.89 8.35
N GLU A 309 10.67 6.05 8.98
CA GLU A 309 11.54 7.21 8.80
C GLU A 309 12.77 7.17 9.72
N HIS A 310 12.97 6.10 10.49
CA HIS A 310 14.10 5.89 11.40
C HIS A 310 14.67 4.49 11.24
N GLY A 311 15.99 4.34 11.43
CA GLY A 311 16.67 3.06 11.34
C GLY A 311 17.94 2.97 12.18
N ARG A 312 18.37 1.74 12.45
CA ARG A 312 19.55 1.44 13.28
C ARG A 312 20.56 0.57 12.55
N LYS A 313 21.84 0.90 12.69
CA LYS A 313 22.92 0.16 12.04
C LYS A 313 22.95 -1.29 12.55
N VAL A 314 22.92 -2.24 11.63
CA VAL A 314 23.01 -3.68 11.92
C VAL A 314 24.13 -4.31 11.11
N LYS A 315 24.66 -5.45 11.57
CA LYS A 315 25.76 -6.17 10.89
C LYS A 315 25.32 -6.87 9.59
N ARG A 316 24.08 -7.36 9.51
CA ARG A 316 23.58 -8.28 8.47
C ARG A 316 22.10 -8.08 8.17
N VAL A 317 21.68 -8.51 6.98
CA VAL A 317 20.27 -8.51 6.58
C VAL A 317 19.58 -9.75 7.16
N VAL A 318 18.35 -9.63 7.63
CA VAL A 318 17.61 -10.75 8.26
C VAL A 318 16.19 -10.79 7.71
N SER A 319 15.32 -9.92 8.19
CA SER A 319 13.93 -9.79 7.74
C SER A 319 13.37 -8.43 8.17
N GLY A 320 12.70 -7.74 7.25
CA GLY A 320 12.09 -6.43 7.48
C GLY A 320 12.35 -5.49 6.32
N LEU A 321 12.41 -4.19 6.61
CA LEU A 321 12.79 -3.15 5.66
C LEU A 321 14.19 -2.64 6.03
N TYR A 322 15.02 -2.43 5.02
CA TYR A 322 16.41 -2.02 5.19
C TYR A 322 16.73 -0.82 4.30
N LEU A 323 17.57 0.05 4.83
CA LEU A 323 18.18 1.18 4.14
C LEU A 323 19.69 0.94 4.08
N VAL A 324 20.28 0.99 2.90
CA VAL A 324 21.74 0.95 2.74
C VAL A 324 22.24 2.29 2.23
N ILE A 325 23.10 2.93 3.01
CA ILE A 325 23.77 4.17 2.64
C ILE A 325 25.18 3.83 2.12
N VAL A 326 25.44 4.22 0.88
CA VAL A 326 26.69 3.96 0.13
C VAL A 326 27.06 5.20 -0.71
N PRO A 327 28.32 5.31 -1.18
CA PRO A 327 28.71 6.36 -2.11
C PRO A 327 27.85 6.36 -3.39
N ASN A 328 27.65 7.55 -3.97
CA ASN A 328 26.85 7.75 -5.17
C ASN A 328 27.48 7.14 -6.44
N SER A 329 28.79 6.86 -6.43
CA SER A 329 29.48 6.14 -7.49
C SER A 329 29.20 4.63 -7.48
N TRP A 330 28.71 4.07 -6.36
CA TRP A 330 28.38 2.66 -6.26
C TRP A 330 27.07 2.33 -6.98
N ARG A 331 27.05 1.17 -7.64
CA ARG A 331 25.88 0.68 -8.40
C ARG A 331 25.38 -0.62 -7.80
N ARG A 332 24.07 -0.78 -7.72
CA ARG A 332 23.44 -2.01 -7.20
C ARG A 332 23.73 -3.19 -8.13
N ASP A 333 24.05 -4.37 -7.59
CA ASP A 333 24.13 -5.59 -8.39
C ASP A 333 22.73 -6.20 -8.54
N GLU A 334 22.10 -5.93 -9.67
CA GLU A 334 20.77 -6.44 -10.04
C GLU A 334 20.74 -7.95 -10.35
N LYS A 335 21.90 -8.63 -10.43
CA LYS A 335 21.96 -10.09 -10.58
C LYS A 335 21.91 -10.82 -9.24
N LEU A 336 22.48 -10.21 -8.20
CA LEU A 336 22.57 -10.76 -6.84
C LEU A 336 21.56 -10.12 -5.87
N THR A 337 20.78 -9.13 -6.31
CA THR A 337 19.83 -8.45 -5.43
C THR A 337 18.49 -8.22 -6.13
N ASP A 338 17.41 -8.64 -5.49
CA ASP A 338 16.02 -8.46 -5.96
C ASP A 338 15.76 -7.01 -6.40
N PRO A 339 14.96 -6.72 -7.45
CA PRO A 339 14.75 -5.37 -7.98
C PRO A 339 14.42 -4.32 -6.91
N ALA A 340 14.97 -3.11 -7.05
CA ALA A 340 14.78 -2.06 -6.05
C ALA A 340 13.29 -1.66 -5.95
N PRO A 341 12.70 -1.58 -4.75
CA PRO A 341 11.29 -1.21 -4.58
C PRO A 341 11.04 0.27 -4.94
N THR A 342 12.06 1.10 -4.80
CA THR A 342 12.05 2.55 -5.09
C THR A 342 13.39 2.99 -5.70
N SER A 343 13.42 4.17 -6.32
CA SER A 343 14.67 4.84 -6.68
C SER A 343 15.45 5.26 -5.43
N PRO A 344 16.80 5.33 -5.47
CA PRO A 344 17.59 5.81 -4.36
C PRO A 344 17.17 7.21 -3.89
N GLU A 345 17.16 7.44 -2.57
CA GLU A 345 16.87 8.73 -1.96
C GLU A 345 18.17 9.47 -1.57
N PRO A 346 18.16 10.82 -1.54
CA PRO A 346 19.35 11.59 -1.16
C PRO A 346 19.67 11.45 0.33
N VAL A 347 20.95 11.58 0.65
CA VAL A 347 21.50 11.59 2.02
C VAL A 347 22.07 12.99 2.26
N PHE A 348 21.95 13.50 3.50
CA PHE A 348 22.51 14.79 3.92
C PHE A 348 24.04 14.86 3.80
N LEU A 349 24.69 13.69 3.74
CA LEU A 349 26.13 13.52 3.56
C LEU A 349 26.49 13.62 2.08
N GLU A 350 27.33 14.58 1.73
CA GLU A 350 27.76 14.80 0.34
C GLU A 350 28.45 13.54 -0.23
N GLY A 351 28.09 13.18 -1.47
CA GLY A 351 28.62 12.00 -2.14
C GLY A 351 27.93 10.68 -1.79
N TYR A 352 26.87 10.67 -0.96
CA TYR A 352 26.15 9.44 -0.57
C TYR A 352 24.71 9.39 -1.09
N GLN A 353 24.16 8.17 -1.18
CA GLN A 353 22.78 7.87 -1.56
C GLN A 353 22.23 6.70 -0.74
N ALA A 354 20.91 6.67 -0.53
CA ALA A 354 20.22 5.66 0.27
C ALA A 354 19.38 4.73 -0.61
N HIS A 355 19.65 3.42 -0.54
CA HIS A 355 18.97 2.36 -1.28
C HIS A 355 18.04 1.56 -0.37
N PHE A 356 16.84 1.23 -0.84
CA PHE A 356 15.83 0.49 -0.08
C PHE A 356 15.79 -1.00 -0.45
N PHE A 357 15.50 -1.85 0.55
CA PHE A 357 15.35 -3.29 0.40
C PHE A 357 14.20 -3.80 1.28
N GLU A 358 13.43 -4.75 0.77
CA GLU A 358 12.26 -5.36 1.43
C GLU A 358 12.45 -6.87 1.58
N GLY A 359 12.14 -7.40 2.76
CA GLY A 359 12.13 -8.84 3.04
C GLY A 359 13.51 -9.42 3.42
N LYS A 360 13.68 -10.72 3.14
CA LYS A 360 14.96 -11.43 3.20
C LYS A 360 15.42 -11.65 1.75
N PRO A 361 16.39 -10.87 1.24
CA PRO A 361 16.88 -11.08 -0.12
C PRO A 361 17.57 -12.44 -0.21
N SER A 362 17.29 -13.19 -1.27
CA SER A 362 17.68 -14.60 -1.39
C SER A 362 19.20 -14.84 -1.39
N SER A 363 19.98 -13.82 -1.76
CA SER A 363 21.44 -13.86 -1.92
C SER A 363 22.17 -12.68 -1.24
N GLY A 364 21.51 -12.00 -0.29
CA GLY A 364 22.06 -10.82 0.38
C GLY A 364 21.82 -9.51 -0.38
N ILE A 365 22.58 -8.47 -0.06
CA ILE A 365 22.54 -7.18 -0.78
C ILE A 365 23.91 -6.92 -1.38
N ALA A 366 23.99 -6.64 -2.69
CA ALA A 366 25.27 -6.45 -3.38
C ALA A 366 25.36 -5.13 -4.16
N PHE A 367 26.57 -4.55 -4.19
CA PHE A 367 26.92 -3.33 -4.92
C PHE A 367 28.28 -3.46 -5.60
N TYR A 368 28.41 -2.90 -6.80
CA TYR A 368 29.69 -2.64 -7.45
C TYR A 368 30.23 -1.27 -7.01
N ARG A 369 31.48 -1.26 -6.55
CA ARG A 369 32.32 -0.06 -6.37
C ARG A 369 32.69 0.56 -7.72
N GLU A 370 33.19 1.78 -7.71
CA GLU A 370 33.76 2.45 -8.89
C GLU A 370 34.95 1.69 -9.51
N SER A 371 35.68 0.92 -8.68
CA SER A 371 36.72 -0.02 -9.13
C SER A 371 36.20 -1.26 -9.87
N GLY A 372 34.88 -1.49 -9.89
CA GLY A 372 34.25 -2.72 -10.37
C GLY A 372 34.27 -3.88 -9.36
N GLU A 373 34.84 -3.70 -8.17
CA GLU A 373 34.79 -4.68 -7.08
C GLU A 373 33.36 -4.81 -6.53
N SER A 374 32.92 -6.05 -6.27
CA SER A 374 31.62 -6.31 -5.65
C SER A 374 31.73 -6.33 -4.13
N VAL A 375 30.89 -5.55 -3.45
CA VAL A 375 30.69 -5.54 -2.01
C VAL A 375 29.35 -6.20 -1.72
N VAL A 376 29.39 -7.32 -1.00
CA VAL A 376 28.21 -8.10 -0.59
C VAL A 376 27.97 -7.91 0.91
N ILE A 377 26.71 -7.67 1.27
CA ILE A 377 26.23 -7.60 2.64
C ILE A 377 25.42 -8.88 2.89
N ASP A 378 25.95 -9.74 3.76
CA ASP A 378 25.38 -11.06 3.99
C ASP A 378 23.93 -11.02 4.52
N SER A 379 23.11 -11.92 3.99
CA SER A 379 21.84 -12.30 4.62
C SER A 379 22.05 -13.40 5.65
N GLY A 380 21.55 -13.21 6.87
CA GLY A 380 21.41 -14.26 7.88
C GLY A 380 19.98 -14.78 7.98
N ASP A 381 19.81 -15.93 8.62
CA ASP A 381 18.49 -16.43 9.00
C ASP A 381 17.89 -15.63 10.16
N THR A 382 16.55 -15.59 10.22
CA THR A 382 15.79 -14.99 11.32
C THR A 382 15.92 -15.85 12.57
N GLN A 383 16.98 -15.57 13.33
CA GLN A 383 17.29 -16.25 14.58
C GLN A 383 16.24 -15.96 15.66
N PHE A 384 15.73 -14.73 15.77
CA PHE A 384 14.83 -14.33 16.86
C PHE A 384 13.40 -14.08 16.38
N HIS A 385 12.42 -14.51 17.17
CA HIS A 385 11.00 -14.29 16.87
C HIS A 385 10.18 -14.01 18.14
N LEU A 386 8.97 -13.46 17.97
CA LEU A 386 8.05 -13.12 19.07
C LEU A 386 6.90 -14.14 19.14
N ILE A 387 6.77 -14.78 20.29
CA ILE A 387 5.77 -15.82 20.61
C ILE A 387 4.72 -15.23 21.55
N GLY A 388 3.45 -15.28 21.19
CA GLY A 388 2.36 -14.81 22.06
C GLY A 388 1.04 -14.67 21.32
N GLN A 389 0.01 -14.20 22.04
CA GLN A 389 -1.32 -13.93 21.46
C GLN A 389 -1.26 -12.69 20.55
N LYS A 390 -0.98 -12.91 19.27
CA LYS A 390 -1.04 -11.87 18.24
C LYS A 390 -2.49 -11.46 18.02
N VAL A 391 -2.74 -10.16 18.00
CA VAL A 391 -4.03 -9.58 17.57
C VAL A 391 -3.82 -8.99 16.18
N TYR A 392 -4.63 -9.40 15.21
CA TYR A 392 -4.52 -8.89 13.84
C TYR A 392 -5.02 -7.45 13.76
N ASP A 393 -4.22 -6.60 13.12
CA ASP A 393 -4.59 -5.26 12.69
C ASP A 393 -3.84 -4.91 11.40
N GLU A 394 -4.31 -3.91 10.65
CA GLU A 394 -3.70 -3.51 9.37
C GLU A 394 -2.57 -2.48 9.57
N SER A 395 -1.78 -2.61 10.64
CA SER A 395 -0.59 -1.77 10.91
C SER A 395 0.71 -2.58 10.92
N ALA A 396 0.85 -3.51 9.96
CA ALA A 396 2.00 -4.42 9.86
C ALA A 396 3.37 -3.70 9.84
N THR A 397 3.42 -2.45 9.36
CA THR A 397 4.65 -1.63 9.26
C THR A 397 5.20 -1.14 10.60
N ILE A 398 4.43 -1.17 11.69
CA ILE A 398 4.83 -0.70 13.03
C ILE A 398 4.95 -1.85 14.04
N GLY A 399 5.26 -3.05 13.54
CA GLY A 399 5.47 -4.26 14.33
C GLY A 399 4.15 -4.97 14.74
N PRO A 400 4.20 -6.29 15.00
CA PRO A 400 3.04 -7.08 15.43
C PRO A 400 2.44 -6.57 16.74
N LEU A 401 1.11 -6.62 16.83
CA LEU A 401 0.34 -6.31 18.02
C LEU A 401 0.09 -7.57 18.85
N PHE A 402 0.36 -7.50 20.15
CA PHE A 402 0.10 -8.57 21.12
C PHE A 402 -0.95 -8.14 22.15
N GLY A 403 -1.90 -9.04 22.41
CA GLY A 403 -2.95 -8.89 23.41
C GLY A 403 -2.72 -9.78 24.63
N VAL A 404 -3.43 -9.51 25.74
CA VAL A 404 -3.45 -10.29 27.00
C VAL A 404 -2.12 -10.33 27.77
N SER A 405 -1.04 -10.81 27.15
CA SER A 405 0.29 -10.93 27.76
C SER A 405 1.40 -10.44 26.82
N PRO A 406 2.54 -9.92 27.35
CA PRO A 406 3.66 -9.55 26.50
C PRO A 406 4.18 -10.77 25.74
N PRO A 407 4.69 -10.60 24.51
CA PRO A 407 5.31 -11.71 23.81
C PRO A 407 6.52 -12.25 24.57
N ARG A 408 6.75 -13.55 24.44
CA ARG A 408 8.01 -14.21 24.80
C ARG A 408 8.96 -14.13 23.59
N LEU A 409 10.26 -14.13 23.86
CA LEU A 409 11.29 -14.20 22.82
C LEU A 409 11.57 -15.68 22.54
N GLY A 410 11.48 -16.10 21.29
CA GLY A 410 11.92 -17.42 20.84
C GLY A 410 13.16 -17.32 19.96
N ILE A 411 13.94 -18.40 19.91
CA ILE A 411 15.04 -18.57 18.97
C ILE A 411 14.76 -19.71 17.99
N THR A 412 15.18 -19.54 16.73
CA THR A 412 15.02 -20.51 15.65
C THR A 412 16.36 -21.17 15.35
N ASN A 413 16.44 -22.51 15.40
CA ASN A 413 17.60 -23.31 14.98
C ASN A 413 18.96 -22.86 15.58
N GLY A 414 18.99 -22.45 16.84
CA GLY A 414 20.20 -21.98 17.52
C GLY A 414 20.00 -21.83 19.02
N ASP A 415 21.06 -21.39 19.70
CA ASP A 415 21.07 -21.12 21.14
C ASP A 415 21.36 -19.64 21.44
N TRP A 416 21.18 -19.24 22.70
CA TRP A 416 21.49 -17.89 23.15
C TRP A 416 23.01 -17.66 23.38
N SER A 417 23.90 -18.55 22.89
CA SER A 417 25.34 -18.45 23.16
C SER A 417 25.96 -17.16 22.61
N ASN A 418 25.49 -16.73 21.43
CA ASN A 418 25.92 -15.53 20.73
C ASN A 418 25.29 -14.23 21.25
N VAL A 419 24.31 -14.31 22.16
CA VAL A 419 23.63 -13.14 22.74
C VAL A 419 24.12 -12.94 24.18
N LYS A 420 24.86 -11.85 24.40
CA LYS A 420 25.32 -11.45 25.73
C LYS A 420 24.22 -10.68 26.47
N THR A 421 23.61 -9.70 25.79
CA THR A 421 22.66 -8.76 26.38
C THR A 421 21.41 -8.67 25.53
N ILE A 422 20.24 -8.78 26.15
CA ILE A 422 18.95 -8.39 25.56
C ILE A 422 18.55 -7.06 26.21
N VAL A 423 18.19 -6.07 25.39
CA VAL A 423 17.63 -4.79 25.83
C VAL A 423 16.20 -4.68 25.35
N VAL A 424 15.28 -4.48 26.29
CA VAL A 424 13.87 -4.19 26.01
C VAL A 424 13.63 -2.73 26.34
N GLY A 425 12.93 -2.01 25.49
CA GLY A 425 12.56 -0.62 25.77
C GLY A 425 11.21 -0.24 25.20
N GLN A 426 10.64 0.83 25.74
CA GLN A 426 9.42 1.46 25.23
C GLN A 426 9.79 2.60 24.28
N GLU A 427 9.21 2.60 23.08
CA GLU A 427 9.25 3.75 22.18
C GLU A 427 8.24 4.80 22.62
N GLY A 428 8.60 6.08 22.47
CA GLY A 428 7.75 7.20 22.90
C GLY A 428 8.48 8.53 22.87
N SER A 429 7.81 9.58 23.34
CA SER A 429 8.42 10.91 23.49
C SER A 429 9.60 10.86 24.47
N VAL A 430 10.55 11.79 24.30
CA VAL A 430 11.84 11.83 25.01
C VAL A 430 11.69 11.67 26.53
N TYR A 431 10.61 12.22 27.10
CA TYR A 431 10.34 12.20 28.54
C TYR A 431 9.82 10.87 29.12
N GLN A 432 9.57 9.83 28.30
CA GLN A 432 9.04 8.53 28.76
C GLN A 432 9.79 7.30 28.25
N ARG A 433 11.01 7.48 27.72
CA ARG A 433 11.88 6.36 27.32
C ARG A 433 12.20 5.50 28.55
N TRP A 434 11.71 4.27 28.55
CA TRP A 434 12.06 3.24 29.52
C TRP A 434 12.86 2.15 28.83
N ARG A 435 13.95 1.70 29.46
CA ARG A 435 14.83 0.63 28.95
C ARG A 435 15.18 -0.30 30.12
N LYS A 436 15.28 -1.60 29.85
CA LYS A 436 15.78 -2.61 30.80
C LYS A 436 16.55 -3.68 30.05
N SER A 437 17.75 -4.01 30.56
CA SER A 437 18.58 -5.08 30.04
C SER A 437 18.52 -6.33 30.92
N PHE A 438 18.76 -7.49 30.31
CA PHE A 438 18.98 -8.76 30.98
C PHE A 438 19.83 -9.68 30.10
N ASN A 439 20.46 -10.69 30.71
CA ASN A 439 21.17 -11.73 29.98
C ASN A 439 20.19 -12.89 29.70
N PRO A 440 20.16 -13.48 28.49
CA PRO A 440 19.34 -14.64 28.23
C PRO A 440 19.82 -15.85 29.02
N LYS A 441 18.90 -16.70 29.46
CA LYS A 441 19.21 -18.02 30.01
C LYS A 441 19.55 -18.96 28.84
N LYS A 442 20.79 -19.43 28.79
CA LYS A 442 21.29 -20.21 27.64
C LYS A 442 20.56 -21.55 27.44
N ASP A 443 20.04 -22.12 28.52
CA ASP A 443 19.38 -23.43 28.54
C ASP A 443 17.87 -23.37 28.28
N GLU A 444 17.30 -22.19 27.99
CA GLU A 444 15.88 -22.00 27.64
C GLU A 444 15.72 -21.49 26.21
N ASP A 445 15.05 -22.25 25.33
CA ASP A 445 14.72 -21.83 23.96
C ASP A 445 13.86 -20.56 23.90
N THR A 446 13.22 -20.20 25.02
CA THR A 446 12.29 -19.08 25.10
C THR A 446 12.50 -18.22 26.34
N GLN A 447 12.67 -16.91 26.14
CA GLN A 447 12.90 -15.93 27.22
C GLN A 447 11.62 -15.13 27.50
N ASN A 448 11.33 -14.90 28.77
CA ASN A 448 10.24 -14.01 29.18
C ASN A 448 10.72 -12.55 29.15
N LEU A 449 9.87 -11.64 28.66
CA LEU A 449 10.12 -10.20 28.78
C LEU A 449 10.04 -9.75 30.26
N PRO A 450 10.71 -8.64 30.65
CA PRO A 450 10.63 -8.12 32.00
C PRO A 450 9.20 -7.76 32.41
N GLN A 451 8.85 -8.06 33.67
CA GLN A 451 7.51 -7.81 34.24
C GLN A 451 7.05 -6.35 34.11
N GLU A 452 7.98 -5.40 34.01
CA GLU A 452 7.69 -3.99 33.76
C GLU A 452 6.94 -3.73 32.44
N VAL A 453 7.12 -4.56 31.40
CA VAL A 453 6.35 -4.47 30.15
C VAL A 453 4.87 -4.75 30.41
N LEU A 454 4.56 -5.78 31.20
CA LEU A 454 3.20 -6.09 31.64
C LEU A 454 2.65 -4.99 32.56
N ASN A 455 3.45 -4.50 33.51
CA ASN A 455 3.02 -3.45 34.46
C ASN A 455 2.69 -2.11 33.77
N LYS A 456 3.30 -1.81 32.62
CA LYS A 456 2.98 -0.63 31.79
C LYS A 456 1.63 -0.75 31.06
N LYS A 457 1.04 -1.96 31.01
CA LYS A 457 -0.25 -2.32 30.39
C LYS A 457 -0.35 -2.13 28.89
N ALA A 458 0.22 -1.08 28.32
CA ALA A 458 0.18 -0.82 26.89
C ALA A 458 1.46 -0.10 26.42
N GLY A 459 1.69 -0.10 25.11
CA GLY A 459 2.75 0.69 24.48
C GLY A 459 3.37 0.06 23.25
N TRP A 460 4.31 0.81 22.68
CA TRP A 460 5.17 0.40 21.57
C TRP A 460 6.53 0.06 22.16
N TYR A 461 7.10 -1.07 21.76
CA TYR A 461 8.28 -1.64 22.39
C TYR A 461 9.26 -2.16 21.35
N PHE A 462 10.54 -2.15 21.69
CA PHE A 462 11.59 -2.82 20.93
C PHE A 462 12.30 -3.85 21.81
N VAL A 463 12.89 -4.85 21.14
CA VAL A 463 13.80 -5.84 21.72
C VAL A 463 15.06 -5.87 20.87
N ARG A 464 16.21 -5.61 21.47
CA ARG A 464 17.51 -5.58 20.79
C ARG A 464 18.43 -6.63 21.39
N PHE A 465 19.12 -7.36 20.52
CA PHE A 465 20.01 -8.46 20.89
C PHE A 465 21.45 -8.03 20.60
N TYR A 466 22.34 -8.08 21.59
CA TYR A 466 23.74 -7.67 21.46
C TYR A 466 24.70 -8.83 21.72
N ASP A 467 25.78 -8.87 20.94
CA ASP A 467 26.87 -9.86 21.06
C ASP A 467 27.84 -9.55 22.21
N SER A 468 28.89 -10.36 22.35
CA SER A 468 29.93 -10.19 23.39
C SER A 468 30.57 -8.79 23.38
N ASP A 469 30.64 -8.19 22.18
CA ASP A 469 31.34 -6.96 21.87
C ASP A 469 30.39 -5.75 21.90
N ASP A 470 29.18 -5.94 22.45
CA ASP A 470 28.10 -4.98 22.53
C ASP A 470 27.70 -4.41 21.15
N THR A 471 27.73 -5.27 20.10
CA THR A 471 27.23 -4.92 18.77
C THR A 471 25.82 -5.47 18.57
N LEU A 472 24.95 -4.67 17.93
CA LEU A 472 23.58 -5.06 17.61
C LEU A 472 23.55 -6.21 16.57
N ILE A 473 23.00 -7.34 17.00
CA ILE A 473 22.77 -8.54 16.17
C ILE A 473 21.47 -8.39 15.37
N ASP A 474 20.39 -8.02 16.05
CA ASP A 474 19.07 -7.77 15.45
C ASP A 474 18.19 -6.91 16.39
N SER A 475 17.10 -6.34 15.85
CA SER A 475 16.06 -5.60 16.57
C SER A 475 14.67 -6.08 16.15
N LEU A 476 13.78 -6.29 17.11
CA LEU A 476 12.38 -6.65 16.90
C LEU A 476 11.47 -5.60 17.55
N ASP A 477 10.65 -4.94 16.74
CA ASP A 477 9.67 -3.96 17.22
C ASP A 477 8.31 -4.65 17.38
N PHE A 478 7.54 -4.28 18.41
CA PHE A 478 6.21 -4.81 18.68
C PHE A 478 5.32 -3.83 19.44
N ARG A 479 4.02 -4.04 19.35
CA ARG A 479 3.01 -3.33 20.14
C ARG A 479 2.39 -4.30 21.14
N PHE A 480 2.06 -3.81 22.33
CA PHE A 480 1.44 -4.63 23.37
C PHE A 480 0.29 -3.87 24.03
N VAL A 481 -0.84 -4.54 24.26
CA VAL A 481 -1.97 -4.04 25.06
C VAL A 481 -2.52 -5.19 25.91
N ALA A 482 -2.22 -5.18 27.20
CA ALA A 482 -2.57 -6.24 28.16
C ALA A 482 -4.07 -6.51 28.23
N GLY A 483 -4.91 -5.49 28.08
CA GLY A 483 -6.37 -5.68 28.09
C GLY A 483 -6.98 -5.98 26.74
N LEU A 484 -6.24 -6.03 25.64
CA LEU A 484 -6.81 -6.33 24.32
C LEU A 484 -6.85 -7.85 24.12
N LYS A 485 -8.01 -8.39 23.74
CA LYS A 485 -8.22 -9.83 23.51
C LYS A 485 -8.22 -10.15 22.03
N SER A 486 -8.98 -9.40 21.24
CA SER A 486 -9.08 -9.55 19.78
C SER A 486 -9.64 -8.29 19.11
N ILE A 487 -9.43 -8.21 17.79
CA ILE A 487 -10.15 -7.32 16.88
C ILE A 487 -10.73 -8.24 15.79
N SER A 488 -12.03 -8.14 15.50
CA SER A 488 -12.71 -8.98 14.52
C SER A 488 -13.69 -8.18 13.68
N VAL A 489 -13.58 -8.29 12.36
CA VAL A 489 -14.52 -7.68 11.40
C VAL A 489 -15.60 -8.71 11.05
N LEU A 490 -16.83 -8.44 11.47
CA LEU A 490 -18.03 -9.21 11.15
C LEU A 490 -18.67 -8.64 9.89
N ASN A 491 -19.29 -9.51 9.08
CA ASN A 491 -19.92 -9.15 7.80
C ASN A 491 -18.96 -8.40 6.87
N ASN A 492 -17.79 -8.99 6.65
CA ASN A 492 -16.74 -8.49 5.77
C ASN A 492 -16.92 -9.06 4.35
N ASP A 493 -18.08 -8.81 3.76
CA ASP A 493 -18.36 -9.21 2.38
C ASP A 493 -17.54 -8.33 1.41
N LEU A 494 -16.48 -8.93 0.87
CA LEU A 494 -15.56 -8.30 -0.08
C LEU A 494 -16.27 -7.72 -1.30
N ILE A 495 -17.23 -8.48 -1.82
CA ILE A 495 -18.01 -8.16 -3.01
C ILE A 495 -19.37 -7.62 -2.54
N PRO A 496 -19.78 -6.43 -2.99
CA PRO A 496 -21.11 -5.91 -2.67
C PRO A 496 -22.21 -6.75 -3.35
N SER A 497 -23.41 -6.72 -2.78
CA SER A 497 -24.61 -7.19 -3.50
C SER A 497 -24.98 -6.18 -4.60
N PRO A 498 -25.98 -6.46 -5.46
CA PRO A 498 -26.49 -5.47 -6.41
C PRO A 498 -26.95 -4.15 -5.76
N GLU A 499 -27.34 -4.20 -4.48
CA GLU A 499 -27.73 -3.07 -3.64
C GLU A 499 -26.55 -2.31 -3.02
N GLY A 500 -25.31 -2.74 -3.26
CA GLY A 500 -24.08 -2.16 -2.70
C GLY A 500 -23.55 -2.91 -1.48
N HIS A 501 -22.59 -2.31 -0.79
CA HIS A 501 -22.08 -2.82 0.48
C HIS A 501 -23.06 -2.49 1.61
N ILE A 502 -23.17 -3.40 2.58
CA ILE A 502 -23.81 -3.11 3.87
C ILE A 502 -22.80 -2.51 4.86
N ALA A 503 -23.30 -1.94 5.96
CA ALA A 503 -22.42 -1.56 7.07
C ALA A 503 -21.79 -2.82 7.70
N SER A 504 -20.49 -2.78 7.92
CA SER A 504 -19.74 -3.89 8.53
C SER A 504 -19.53 -3.59 10.01
N THR A 505 -19.57 -4.63 10.85
CA THR A 505 -19.48 -4.48 12.30
C THR A 505 -18.10 -4.93 12.75
N VAL A 506 -17.32 -4.05 13.39
CA VAL A 506 -16.04 -4.43 13.98
C VAL A 506 -16.20 -4.54 15.48
N GLU A 507 -15.88 -5.70 16.04
CA GLU A 507 -15.81 -5.88 17.49
C GLU A 507 -14.36 -5.84 17.95
N ILE A 508 -14.08 -4.99 18.94
CA ILE A 508 -12.81 -4.95 19.65
C ILE A 508 -13.08 -5.47 21.07
N LEU A 509 -12.65 -6.70 21.35
CA LEU A 509 -12.83 -7.32 22.66
C LEU A 509 -11.70 -6.88 23.59
N HIS A 510 -12.04 -6.34 24.76
CA HIS A 510 -11.06 -5.82 25.72
C HIS A 510 -11.47 -6.03 27.18
N ASP A 511 -10.58 -5.75 28.11
CA ASP A 511 -10.89 -5.73 29.54
C ASP A 511 -11.56 -4.42 29.97
N ASN A 512 -12.28 -4.51 31.09
CA ASN A 512 -12.73 -3.36 31.84
C ASN A 512 -11.54 -2.45 32.18
N GLY A 513 -11.67 -1.14 31.95
CA GLY A 513 -10.63 -0.16 32.25
C GLY A 513 -9.79 0.30 31.07
N TYR A 514 -10.09 -0.13 29.84
CA TYR A 514 -9.49 0.41 28.61
C TYR A 514 -10.41 1.42 27.92
N SER A 515 -9.80 2.37 27.23
CA SER A 515 -10.47 3.33 26.34
C SER A 515 -10.00 3.10 24.91
N ILE A 516 -10.93 3.21 23.99
CA ILE A 516 -10.71 3.13 22.53
C ILE A 516 -11.20 4.44 21.95
N THR A 517 -10.35 5.14 21.20
CA THR A 517 -10.68 6.45 20.62
C THR A 517 -10.30 6.52 19.15
N HIS A 518 -11.13 7.17 18.34
CA HIS A 518 -10.84 7.35 16.92
C HIS A 518 -9.79 8.45 16.74
N THR A 519 -8.67 8.13 16.09
CA THR A 519 -7.56 9.08 15.86
C THR A 519 -7.49 9.59 14.42
N GLY A 520 -8.23 8.96 13.50
CA GLY A 520 -8.33 9.39 12.11
C GLY A 520 -9.17 10.66 11.95
N HIS A 521 -8.79 11.50 10.98
CA HIS A 521 -9.75 12.40 10.33
C HIS A 521 -10.55 11.69 9.22
N GLU A 522 -10.11 10.48 8.85
CA GLU A 522 -10.75 9.60 7.89
C GLU A 522 -12.06 9.05 8.47
N CYS A 523 -13.19 9.25 7.79
CA CYS A 523 -14.53 8.78 8.20
C CYS A 523 -15.01 9.19 9.62
N ARG A 524 -15.70 10.34 9.71
CA ARG A 524 -16.37 10.77 10.96
C ARG A 524 -17.70 10.05 11.24
N ASP A 525 -18.19 9.27 10.28
CA ASP A 525 -19.52 8.67 10.29
C ASP A 525 -19.52 7.24 10.89
N VAL A 526 -18.40 6.78 11.45
CA VAL A 526 -18.36 5.52 12.22
C VAL A 526 -19.17 5.70 13.51
N ARG A 527 -20.24 4.92 13.66
CA ARG A 527 -20.98 4.83 14.92
C ARG A 527 -20.22 3.90 15.88
N VAL A 528 -20.03 4.35 17.11
CA VAL A 528 -19.28 3.62 18.15
C VAL A 528 -20.19 3.34 19.33
N GLU A 529 -20.19 2.08 19.77
CA GLU A 529 -20.94 1.63 20.94
C GLU A 529 -19.96 1.03 21.96
N TYR A 530 -19.81 1.71 23.09
CA TYR A 530 -18.93 1.27 24.17
C TYR A 530 -19.70 0.37 25.13
N GLN A 531 -19.16 -0.83 25.36
CA GLN A 531 -19.62 -1.75 26.40
C GLN A 531 -18.48 -1.95 27.41
N SER A 532 -18.73 -2.71 28.48
CA SER A 532 -17.74 -2.97 29.55
C SER A 532 -16.49 -3.67 29.00
N GLU A 533 -16.70 -4.76 28.27
CA GLU A 533 -15.65 -5.68 27.80
C GLU A 533 -15.52 -5.75 26.27
N LYS A 534 -16.21 -4.86 25.56
CA LYS A 534 -16.00 -4.66 24.12
C LYS A 534 -16.40 -3.27 23.66
N THR A 535 -15.82 -2.87 22.54
CA THR A 535 -16.26 -1.71 21.77
C THR A 535 -16.70 -2.19 20.39
N ILE A 536 -17.91 -1.81 19.97
CA ILE A 536 -18.46 -2.14 18.65
C ILE A 536 -18.38 -0.90 17.76
N LEU A 537 -17.79 -1.06 16.58
CA LEU A 537 -17.74 -0.05 15.53
C LEU A 537 -18.68 -0.46 14.39
N ILE A 538 -19.57 0.43 13.97
CA ILE A 538 -20.43 0.22 12.81
C ILE A 538 -19.86 1.05 11.66
N MET A 539 -19.18 0.37 10.75
CA MET A 539 -18.39 0.93 9.65
C MET A 539 -19.27 1.11 8.42
N PRO A 540 -19.68 2.34 8.06
CA PRO A 540 -20.60 2.55 6.96
C PRO A 540 -19.98 2.11 5.62
N PRO A 541 -20.81 1.76 4.62
CA PRO A 541 -20.35 1.40 3.28
C PRO A 541 -19.87 2.66 2.54
N ARG A 542 -18.62 3.06 2.78
CA ARG A 542 -17.95 4.15 2.06
C ARG A 542 -16.46 3.87 1.97
N ALA A 543 -15.90 4.04 0.77
CA ALA A 543 -14.48 3.80 0.49
C ALA A 543 -13.48 4.61 1.36
N ALA A 544 -13.93 5.70 2.00
CA ALA A 544 -13.12 6.52 2.93
C ALA A 544 -13.16 6.02 4.39
N CYS A 545 -13.98 5.00 4.67
CA CYS A 545 -14.20 4.39 5.98
C CYS A 545 -13.60 2.99 6.09
N ASP A 546 -13.18 2.38 4.98
CA ASP A 546 -12.66 1.02 4.97
C ASP A 546 -11.36 0.90 5.78
N PHE A 547 -10.52 1.93 5.80
CA PHE A 547 -9.36 1.99 6.68
C PHE A 547 -9.53 3.12 7.70
N THR A 548 -9.51 2.79 8.99
CA THR A 548 -9.57 3.76 10.10
C THR A 548 -8.49 3.48 11.15
N ARG A 549 -8.08 4.54 11.87
CA ARG A 549 -7.05 4.44 12.92
C ARG A 549 -7.65 4.72 14.29
N TRP A 550 -7.32 3.86 15.25
CA TRP A 550 -7.85 3.90 16.61
C TRP A 550 -6.70 3.87 17.61
N SER A 551 -6.82 4.64 18.68
CA SER A 551 -5.92 4.59 19.84
C SER A 551 -6.56 3.75 20.92
N ILE A 552 -5.81 2.78 21.45
CA ILE A 552 -6.20 1.94 22.58
C ILE A 552 -5.24 2.23 23.74
N HIS A 553 -5.78 2.59 24.90
CA HIS A 553 -4.99 2.89 26.09
C HIS A 553 -5.72 2.50 27.40
N PRO A 554 -4.98 2.24 28.50
CA PRO A 554 -5.58 2.13 29.83
C PRO A 554 -6.20 3.48 30.25
N LYS A 555 -7.36 3.45 30.92
CA LYS A 555 -8.02 4.66 31.47
C LYS A 555 -7.17 5.36 32.52
N ASP A 556 -6.36 4.61 33.27
CA ASP A 556 -5.43 5.11 34.29
C ASP A 556 -4.05 5.50 33.72
N SER A 557 -3.81 5.35 32.42
CA SER A 557 -2.55 5.74 31.77
C SER A 557 -2.71 6.10 30.28
N PRO A 558 -3.39 7.22 29.95
CA PRO A 558 -3.59 7.66 28.57
C PRO A 558 -2.31 7.90 27.76
N GLN A 559 -1.20 8.19 28.45
CA GLN A 559 0.13 8.37 27.84
C GLN A 559 0.73 7.08 27.24
N HIS A 560 0.11 5.93 27.48
CA HIS A 560 0.56 4.62 26.96
C HIS A 560 -0.38 4.13 25.85
N GLU A 561 -0.66 4.98 24.87
CA GLU A 561 -1.50 4.61 23.74
C GLU A 561 -0.82 3.72 22.70
N VAL A 562 -1.61 2.82 22.14
CA VAL A 562 -1.23 1.99 20.99
C VAL A 562 -2.20 2.29 19.84
N THR A 563 -1.66 2.72 18.71
CA THR A 563 -2.47 2.86 17.49
C THR A 563 -2.68 1.49 16.85
N VAL A 564 -3.93 1.21 16.50
CA VAL A 564 -4.34 0.08 15.68
C VAL A 564 -5.01 0.56 14.39
N GLY A 565 -4.78 -0.17 13.31
CA GLY A 565 -5.36 0.06 12.00
C GLY A 565 -6.43 -0.98 11.73
N ILE A 566 -7.65 -0.54 11.42
CA ILE A 566 -8.77 -1.42 11.14
C ILE A 566 -9.12 -1.28 9.67
N LEU A 567 -8.94 -2.39 8.93
CA LEU A 567 -9.31 -2.53 7.53
C LEU A 567 -10.59 -3.38 7.42
N VAL A 568 -11.61 -2.83 6.79
CA VAL A 568 -12.76 -3.55 6.24
C VAL A 568 -12.47 -3.79 4.77
N GLU A 569 -12.32 -5.05 4.35
CA GLU A 569 -11.92 -5.35 2.99
C GLU A 569 -13.11 -5.25 2.04
N ARG A 570 -13.21 -4.14 1.31
CA ARG A 570 -14.24 -3.89 0.30
C ARG A 570 -13.64 -3.50 -1.04
N ILE A 571 -14.26 -3.96 -2.12
CA ILE A 571 -13.95 -3.52 -3.49
C ILE A 571 -14.88 -2.39 -3.89
N TRP A 572 -14.32 -1.39 -4.57
CA TRP A 572 -15.04 -0.24 -5.10
C TRP A 572 -14.72 -0.02 -6.57
N TRP A 573 -15.60 0.70 -7.26
CA TRP A 573 -15.37 1.14 -8.61
C TRP A 573 -15.92 2.54 -8.88
N ALA A 574 -15.50 3.12 -10.01
CA ALA A 574 -15.92 4.45 -10.43
C ALA A 574 -15.69 4.65 -11.93
N LEU A 575 -16.58 5.40 -12.58
CA LEU A 575 -16.41 5.80 -13.98
C LEU A 575 -15.61 7.11 -14.04
N GLY A 576 -14.41 7.05 -14.60
CA GLY A 576 -13.51 8.18 -14.75
C GLY A 576 -12.98 8.30 -16.18
N THR A 577 -11.79 8.90 -16.31
CA THR A 577 -11.03 8.91 -17.56
C THR A 577 -9.67 8.26 -17.34
N ILE A 578 -9.04 7.77 -18.41
CA ILE A 578 -7.75 7.06 -18.33
C ILE A 578 -6.61 7.84 -17.65
N ASN A 579 -6.68 9.18 -17.64
CA ASN A 579 -5.64 10.06 -17.08
C ASN A 579 -6.02 10.70 -15.73
N ALA A 580 -7.17 10.37 -15.14
CA ALA A 580 -7.63 10.97 -13.89
C ALA A 580 -8.31 9.92 -12.98
N LYS A 581 -7.66 9.60 -11.85
CA LYS A 581 -8.22 8.77 -10.77
C LYS A 581 -9.49 9.46 -10.23
N PRO A 582 -10.61 8.75 -10.06
CA PRO A 582 -11.86 9.33 -9.59
C PRO A 582 -11.81 9.64 -8.08
N GLU A 583 -12.47 10.74 -7.70
CA GLU A 583 -12.62 11.17 -6.30
C GLU A 583 -13.80 10.47 -5.60
N LYS A 584 -14.85 10.14 -6.36
CA LYS A 584 -16.07 9.49 -5.85
C LYS A 584 -16.08 8.03 -6.28
N TRP A 585 -16.22 7.15 -5.31
CA TRP A 585 -16.26 5.70 -5.46
C TRP A 585 -17.67 5.18 -5.16
N THR A 586 -18.07 4.10 -5.82
CA THR A 586 -19.33 3.40 -5.61
C THR A 586 -19.11 1.88 -5.61
N ASP A 587 -20.09 1.20 -5.06
CA ASP A 587 -20.24 -0.23 -4.83
C ASP A 587 -21.45 -0.81 -5.58
N ARG A 588 -22.16 0.03 -6.33
CA ARG A 588 -23.31 -0.35 -7.16
C ARG A 588 -22.94 -0.33 -8.64
N PRO A 589 -23.50 -1.23 -9.47
CA PRO A 589 -23.19 -1.25 -10.89
C PRO A 589 -23.46 0.11 -11.55
N ILE A 590 -22.47 0.64 -12.27
CA ILE A 590 -22.60 1.93 -12.96
C ILE A 590 -23.35 1.74 -14.29
N GLU A 591 -24.37 2.56 -14.53
CA GLU A 591 -25.02 2.63 -15.84
C GLU A 591 -24.06 3.19 -16.90
N LEU A 592 -23.76 2.40 -17.93
CA LEU A 592 -22.91 2.77 -19.06
C LEU A 592 -23.72 2.96 -20.34
N ARG A 593 -23.20 3.77 -21.26
CA ARG A 593 -23.79 3.99 -22.58
C ARG A 593 -22.92 3.39 -23.68
N SER A 594 -23.51 3.10 -24.83
CA SER A 594 -22.78 2.52 -25.96
C SER A 594 -21.62 3.40 -26.45
N GLU A 595 -21.74 4.72 -26.28
CA GLU A 595 -20.74 5.72 -26.63
C GLU A 595 -19.53 5.69 -25.69
N ASP A 596 -19.70 5.27 -24.43
CA ASP A 596 -18.58 5.13 -23.47
C ASP A 596 -17.59 4.05 -23.93
N PHE A 597 -18.04 3.08 -24.72
CA PHE A 597 -17.25 2.02 -25.36
C PHE A 597 -16.67 2.40 -26.73
N ALA A 598 -16.91 3.60 -27.25
CA ALA A 598 -16.39 4.00 -28.56
C ALA A 598 -14.85 3.94 -28.59
N ALA A 599 -14.25 3.58 -29.74
CA ALA A 599 -12.78 3.49 -29.87
C ALA A 599 -12.04 4.80 -29.55
N THR A 600 -12.71 5.96 -29.69
CA THR A 600 -12.22 7.30 -29.34
C THR A 600 -12.54 7.73 -27.91
N SER A 601 -13.27 6.90 -27.15
CA SER A 601 -13.64 7.17 -25.76
C SER A 601 -12.39 7.19 -24.88
N ASN A 602 -12.35 8.14 -23.94
CA ASN A 602 -11.37 8.18 -22.86
C ASN A 602 -11.92 7.60 -21.55
N LYS A 603 -13.14 7.06 -21.56
CA LYS A 603 -13.84 6.52 -20.39
C LYS A 603 -13.15 5.27 -19.87
N THR A 604 -13.15 5.13 -18.56
CA THR A 604 -12.41 4.10 -17.86
C THR A 604 -13.17 3.73 -16.60
N VAL A 605 -13.47 2.44 -16.43
CA VAL A 605 -13.89 1.91 -15.13
C VAL A 605 -12.64 1.74 -14.30
N TRP A 606 -12.54 2.47 -13.21
CA TRP A 606 -11.49 2.32 -12.23
C TRP A 606 -11.97 1.36 -11.15
N LEU A 607 -11.14 0.39 -10.78
CA LEU A 607 -11.33 -0.47 -9.61
C LEU A 607 -10.40 0.00 -8.50
N ARG A 608 -10.86 -0.09 -7.25
CA ARG A 608 -10.07 0.06 -6.03
C ARG A 608 -10.22 -1.17 -5.16
N PHE A 609 -9.10 -1.70 -4.72
CA PHE A 609 -8.96 -2.86 -3.86
C PHE A 609 -8.59 -2.43 -2.43
N PRO A 610 -8.76 -3.30 -1.41
CA PRO A 610 -8.46 -2.98 -0.02
C PRO A 610 -6.99 -2.60 0.21
N LYS A 611 -6.05 -3.28 -0.47
CA LYS A 611 -4.61 -3.09 -0.36
C LYS A 611 -3.85 -3.43 -1.65
N PRO A 612 -2.60 -2.98 -1.83
CA PRO A 612 -1.74 -3.41 -2.92
C PRO A 612 -1.50 -4.93 -2.89
N ARG A 613 -1.21 -5.54 -4.04
CA ARG A 613 -1.07 -7.00 -4.24
C ARG A 613 -2.28 -7.87 -3.82
N TRP A 614 -3.44 -7.29 -3.52
CA TRP A 614 -4.62 -8.03 -3.03
C TRP A 614 -5.21 -9.05 -4.04
N ILE A 615 -5.02 -8.81 -5.35
CA ILE A 615 -5.33 -9.79 -6.42
C ILE A 615 -4.08 -10.24 -7.18
N ARG A 616 -4.08 -11.51 -7.60
CA ARG A 616 -3.09 -12.10 -8.50
C ARG A 616 -3.39 -11.77 -9.97
N SER A 617 -4.66 -11.75 -10.37
CA SER A 617 -5.06 -11.35 -11.73
C SER A 617 -6.44 -10.71 -11.77
N LEU A 618 -6.62 -9.80 -12.72
CA LEU A 618 -7.86 -9.12 -13.07
C LEU A 618 -8.21 -9.42 -14.52
N SER A 619 -9.46 -9.74 -14.79
CA SER A 619 -10.03 -9.70 -16.14
C SER A 619 -11.38 -8.99 -16.15
N ALA A 620 -11.81 -8.42 -17.28
CA ALA A 620 -13.09 -7.72 -17.39
C ALA A 620 -13.75 -7.92 -18.76
N GLY A 621 -15.07 -7.75 -18.81
CA GLY A 621 -15.88 -7.92 -20.03
C GLY A 621 -17.34 -8.28 -19.73
N PHE A 622 -18.16 -8.43 -20.78
CA PHE A 622 -19.56 -8.87 -20.63
C PHE A 622 -19.68 -10.39 -20.44
N ARG A 623 -18.73 -11.16 -20.97
CA ARG A 623 -18.67 -12.62 -20.83
C ARG A 623 -17.27 -13.09 -20.52
N ARG A 624 -17.14 -14.20 -19.79
CA ARG A 624 -15.86 -14.68 -19.26
C ARG A 624 -14.95 -15.21 -20.36
N GLU A 625 -15.51 -15.90 -21.35
CA GLU A 625 -14.83 -16.43 -22.53
C GLU A 625 -14.26 -15.35 -23.46
N HIS A 626 -14.76 -14.12 -23.35
CA HIS A 626 -14.30 -12.95 -24.10
C HIS A 626 -13.67 -11.86 -23.20
N ALA A 627 -13.36 -12.20 -21.95
CA ALA A 627 -12.78 -11.27 -21.00
C ALA A 627 -11.35 -10.87 -21.42
N ARG A 628 -11.00 -9.60 -21.18
CA ARG A 628 -9.63 -9.11 -21.33
C ARG A 628 -8.93 -9.08 -19.99
N SER A 629 -7.70 -9.56 -19.92
CA SER A 629 -6.85 -9.48 -18.72
C SER A 629 -6.18 -8.11 -18.58
N PHE A 630 -6.02 -7.64 -17.36
CA PHE A 630 -5.39 -6.36 -17.02
C PHE A 630 -4.25 -6.58 -16.01
N SER A 631 -3.13 -5.87 -16.20
CA SER A 631 -1.99 -5.95 -15.29
C SER A 631 -2.27 -5.21 -13.99
N VAL A 632 -2.08 -5.90 -12.86
CA VAL A 632 -2.15 -5.32 -11.52
C VAL A 632 -0.74 -4.86 -11.15
N LEU A 633 -0.56 -3.56 -10.93
CA LEU A 633 0.74 -3.03 -10.50
C LEU A 633 0.93 -3.29 -9.01
N VAL A 634 2.06 -3.90 -8.65
CA VAL A 634 2.42 -4.34 -7.29
C VAL A 634 2.21 -3.27 -6.22
N ALA A 635 2.52 -2.01 -6.50
CA ALA A 635 2.45 -0.91 -5.53
C ALA A 635 1.07 -0.22 -5.46
N ASN A 636 0.12 -0.57 -6.33
CA ASN A 636 -1.12 0.19 -6.49
C ASN A 636 -2.32 -0.56 -5.90
N ASP A 637 -3.18 0.18 -5.21
CA ASP A 637 -4.50 -0.24 -4.75
C ASP A 637 -5.57 -0.14 -5.85
N VAL A 638 -5.22 0.42 -7.02
CA VAL A 638 -6.17 0.85 -8.06
C VAL A 638 -5.73 0.44 -9.45
N VAL A 639 -6.70 -0.04 -10.26
CA VAL A 639 -6.49 -0.47 -11.65
C VAL A 639 -7.51 0.19 -12.58
N ALA A 640 -7.07 0.54 -13.80
CA ALA A 640 -7.87 1.17 -14.83
C ALA A 640 -8.28 0.16 -15.92
N ILE A 641 -9.56 0.11 -16.26
CA ILE A 641 -10.15 -0.68 -17.34
C ILE A 641 -10.70 0.28 -18.41
N PRO A 642 -9.98 0.54 -19.53
CA PRO A 642 -10.45 1.41 -20.60
C PRO A 642 -11.63 0.78 -21.36
N LEU A 643 -12.79 1.44 -21.36
CA LEU A 643 -14.00 0.87 -21.98
C LEU A 643 -13.89 0.74 -23.51
N ARG A 644 -13.09 1.59 -24.15
CA ARG A 644 -12.78 1.54 -25.60
C ARG A 644 -12.21 0.19 -26.05
N ASP A 645 -11.60 -0.58 -25.14
CA ASP A 645 -10.98 -1.87 -25.48
C ASP A 645 -12.08 -2.93 -25.79
N PHE A 646 -13.33 -2.66 -25.40
CA PHE A 646 -14.51 -3.49 -25.63
C PHE A 646 -15.41 -2.97 -26.78
N ALA A 647 -14.93 -2.02 -27.61
CA ALA A 647 -15.65 -1.43 -28.75
C ALA A 647 -16.14 -2.40 -29.86
N GLY A 648 -15.94 -3.70 -29.69
CA GLY A 648 -16.38 -4.77 -30.59
C GLY A 648 -17.21 -5.86 -29.92
N ALA A 649 -17.60 -5.67 -28.64
CA ALA A 649 -18.44 -6.62 -27.92
C ALA A 649 -19.85 -6.74 -28.56
N GLN A 650 -20.38 -7.96 -28.59
CA GLN A 650 -21.67 -8.26 -29.24
C GLN A 650 -22.85 -7.61 -28.50
N GLU A 651 -22.70 -7.42 -27.19
CA GLU A 651 -23.66 -6.79 -26.29
C GLU A 651 -23.93 -5.32 -26.66
N LEU A 652 -22.97 -4.64 -27.29
CA LEU A 652 -23.14 -3.29 -27.82
C LEU A 652 -24.04 -3.25 -29.07
N ASP A 653 -24.04 -4.32 -29.87
CA ASP A 653 -24.94 -4.48 -31.03
C ASP A 653 -26.32 -5.01 -30.61
N ASN A 654 -26.42 -5.82 -29.55
CA ASN A 654 -27.64 -6.50 -29.09
C ASN A 654 -28.30 -5.87 -27.85
N ARG A 655 -28.72 -4.61 -27.93
CA ARG A 655 -29.33 -3.87 -26.80
C ARG A 655 -30.82 -4.17 -26.55
N THR A 656 -31.31 -5.37 -26.87
CA THR A 656 -32.67 -5.82 -26.52
C THR A 656 -32.83 -6.14 -25.04
N GLU A 657 -31.74 -6.52 -24.41
CA GLU A 657 -31.62 -6.93 -23.01
C GLU A 657 -30.59 -6.03 -22.30
N THR A 658 -30.64 -6.06 -20.98
CA THR A 658 -29.65 -5.40 -20.12
C THR A 658 -28.45 -6.33 -19.97
N HIS A 659 -27.24 -5.80 -20.19
CA HIS A 659 -26.00 -6.57 -20.14
C HIS A 659 -25.10 -6.11 -19.02
N ASP A 660 -24.72 -7.04 -18.14
CA ASP A 660 -23.74 -6.79 -17.08
C ASP A 660 -22.32 -6.74 -17.66
N PHE A 661 -21.61 -5.66 -17.36
CA PHE A 661 -20.17 -5.58 -17.54
C PHE A 661 -19.49 -6.01 -16.25
N LYS A 662 -18.91 -7.21 -16.28
CA LYS A 662 -18.34 -7.89 -15.12
C LYS A 662 -16.82 -7.76 -15.05
N VAL A 663 -16.29 -7.96 -13.85
CA VAL A 663 -14.87 -8.21 -13.61
C VAL A 663 -14.69 -9.54 -12.89
N TRP A 664 -13.65 -10.28 -13.27
CA TRP A 664 -13.23 -11.53 -12.65
C TRP A 664 -11.91 -11.30 -11.92
N LEU A 665 -11.87 -11.66 -10.65
CA LEU A 665 -10.78 -11.34 -9.72
C LEU A 665 -10.23 -12.64 -9.13
N ALA A 666 -8.97 -12.97 -9.41
CA ALA A 666 -8.31 -14.11 -8.78
C ALA A 666 -7.50 -13.64 -7.57
N THR A 667 -7.88 -14.11 -6.38
CA THR A 667 -7.12 -13.93 -5.15
C THR A 667 -6.16 -15.10 -4.96
N GLU A 668 -5.58 -15.25 -3.78
CA GLU A 668 -4.78 -16.43 -3.44
C GLU A 668 -5.62 -17.71 -3.25
N GLN A 669 -6.87 -17.53 -2.81
CA GLN A 669 -7.73 -18.58 -2.27
C GLN A 669 -8.88 -18.95 -3.21
N CYS A 670 -9.35 -18.00 -4.01
CA CYS A 670 -10.58 -18.14 -4.78
C CYS A 670 -10.64 -17.21 -6.00
N LEU A 671 -11.64 -17.47 -6.85
CA LEU A 671 -12.01 -16.60 -7.97
C LEU A 671 -13.37 -15.97 -7.66
N HIS A 672 -13.45 -14.65 -7.84
CA HIS A 672 -14.67 -13.87 -7.67
C HIS A 672 -15.13 -13.30 -9.02
N ASP A 673 -16.44 -13.06 -9.18
CA ASP A 673 -16.97 -12.20 -10.23
C ASP A 673 -17.96 -11.17 -9.68
N VAL A 674 -17.96 -9.97 -10.25
CA VAL A 674 -18.85 -8.88 -9.83
C VAL A 674 -19.23 -7.98 -11.01
N SER A 675 -20.51 -7.60 -11.07
CA SER A 675 -21.05 -6.64 -12.05
C SER A 675 -20.71 -5.21 -11.61
N VAL A 676 -19.67 -4.63 -12.19
CA VAL A 676 -19.21 -3.26 -11.86
C VAL A 676 -19.94 -2.20 -12.66
N ALA A 677 -20.57 -2.61 -13.74
CA ALA A 677 -21.34 -1.76 -14.62
C ALA A 677 -22.45 -2.53 -15.32
N VAL A 678 -23.46 -1.79 -15.75
CA VAL A 678 -24.62 -2.29 -16.49
C VAL A 678 -24.79 -1.46 -17.74
N LEU A 679 -24.85 -2.12 -18.90
CA LEU A 679 -25.32 -1.52 -20.14
C LEU A 679 -26.84 -1.78 -20.20
N PRO A 680 -27.70 -0.78 -19.92
CA PRO A 680 -29.13 -0.98 -19.93
C PRO A 680 -29.59 -1.40 -21.32
N SER A 681 -30.63 -2.23 -21.37
CA SER A 681 -31.42 -2.40 -22.58
C SER A 681 -31.77 -1.02 -23.10
N GLU A 682 -31.52 -0.79 -24.38
CA GLU A 682 -32.01 0.43 -25.00
C GLU A 682 -33.49 0.17 -25.20
N GLU A 683 -34.34 0.72 -24.31
CA GLU A 683 -35.79 0.70 -24.49
C GLU A 683 -36.06 0.92 -25.97
N VAL A 684 -36.61 -0.12 -26.60
CA VAL A 684 -36.86 -0.07 -28.02
C VAL A 684 -37.92 0.99 -28.17
N ASP A 685 -37.52 2.19 -28.61
CA ASP A 685 -38.45 3.24 -29.02
C ASP A 685 -39.42 2.56 -29.99
N THR A 686 -40.61 2.24 -29.46
CA THR A 686 -41.57 1.36 -30.14
C THR A 686 -42.16 2.05 -31.36
N THR A 687 -41.90 3.36 -31.49
CA THR A 687 -42.24 4.23 -32.59
C THR A 687 -40.99 4.63 -33.36
N LEU A 688 -40.87 4.16 -34.60
CA LEU A 688 -39.79 4.57 -35.48
C LEU A 688 -40.07 5.98 -36.03
N ASP A 689 -39.47 7.02 -35.44
CA ASP A 689 -39.51 8.38 -36.02
C ASP A 689 -38.70 8.42 -37.33
N LEU A 690 -39.39 8.09 -38.42
CA LEU A 690 -38.90 8.14 -39.80
C LEU A 690 -38.45 9.55 -40.22
N GLY A 691 -38.94 10.61 -39.56
CA GLY A 691 -38.59 12.00 -39.82
C GLY A 691 -37.20 12.39 -39.32
N ARG A 692 -36.76 11.82 -38.19
CA ARG A 692 -35.39 12.00 -37.65
C ARG A 692 -34.32 11.25 -38.43
N ILE A 693 -34.69 10.29 -39.26
CA ILE A 693 -33.73 9.45 -39.98
C ILE A 693 -33.22 10.16 -41.24
N ALA A 694 -31.94 10.52 -41.23
CA ALA A 694 -31.26 11.16 -42.34
C ALA A 694 -31.32 10.33 -43.64
N ALA A 695 -32.21 10.71 -44.56
CA ALA A 695 -32.41 10.05 -45.86
C ALA A 695 -31.11 9.92 -46.68
N HIS A 696 -30.20 10.90 -46.62
CA HIS A 696 -28.92 10.85 -47.32
C HIS A 696 -28.01 9.70 -46.81
N SER A 697 -28.11 9.34 -45.54
CA SER A 697 -27.36 8.24 -44.94
C SER A 697 -27.90 6.90 -45.41
N LEU A 698 -29.23 6.71 -45.42
CA LEU A 698 -29.86 5.52 -46.01
C LEU A 698 -29.60 5.39 -47.51
N ALA A 699 -29.59 6.51 -48.25
CA ALA A 699 -29.13 6.49 -49.63
C ALA A 699 -27.68 5.98 -49.72
N THR A 700 -26.77 6.46 -48.87
CA THR A 700 -25.36 5.99 -48.86
C THR A 700 -25.27 4.48 -48.63
N VAL A 701 -26.01 3.95 -47.64
CA VAL A 701 -26.16 2.52 -47.29
C VAL A 701 -26.66 1.70 -48.48
N LEU A 702 -27.77 2.12 -49.12
CA LEU A 702 -28.29 1.47 -50.32
C LEU A 702 -27.27 1.51 -51.49
N THR A 703 -26.38 2.51 -51.56
CA THR A 703 -25.28 2.50 -52.55
C THR A 703 -24.38 1.30 -52.33
N ARG A 704 -23.96 1.07 -51.08
CA ARG A 704 -23.03 -0.01 -50.72
C ARG A 704 -23.67 -1.38 -50.94
N LEU A 705 -24.91 -1.58 -50.49
CA LEU A 705 -25.69 -2.79 -50.79
C LEU A 705 -25.78 -3.05 -52.31
N ARG A 706 -26.03 -2.03 -53.14
CA ARG A 706 -26.06 -2.14 -54.63
C ARG A 706 -24.71 -2.55 -55.26
N HIS A 707 -23.60 -2.35 -54.56
CA HIS A 707 -22.28 -2.79 -55.01
C HIS A 707 -21.94 -4.20 -54.51
N ALA A 708 -22.42 -4.59 -53.32
CA ALA A 708 -22.26 -5.92 -52.75
C ALA A 708 -23.24 -6.98 -53.28
N THR A 709 -24.31 -6.58 -53.97
CA THR A 709 -25.37 -7.50 -54.45
C THR A 709 -25.48 -7.52 -55.97
N LEU A 710 -25.92 -8.67 -56.50
CA LEU A 710 -26.11 -8.92 -57.92
C LEU A 710 -27.59 -9.07 -58.32
N GLY A 711 -27.84 -9.21 -59.62
CA GLY A 711 -29.12 -9.63 -60.18
C GLY A 711 -30.38 -8.89 -59.66
N PRO A 712 -31.44 -9.62 -59.28
CA PRO A 712 -32.72 -9.08 -58.81
C PRO A 712 -32.59 -8.04 -57.70
N THR A 713 -31.84 -8.39 -56.65
CA THR A 713 -31.60 -7.56 -55.47
C THR A 713 -31.00 -6.21 -55.86
N ARG A 714 -29.99 -6.22 -56.75
CA ARG A 714 -29.33 -5.01 -57.25
C ARG A 714 -30.28 -4.09 -58.01
N GLN A 715 -31.25 -4.65 -58.74
CA GLN A 715 -32.26 -3.85 -59.45
C GLN A 715 -33.24 -3.20 -58.46
N LEU A 716 -33.73 -3.93 -57.46
CA LEU A 716 -34.67 -3.39 -56.48
C LEU A 716 -34.03 -2.28 -55.63
N ILE A 717 -32.76 -2.44 -55.24
CA ILE A 717 -32.00 -1.38 -54.55
C ILE A 717 -31.83 -0.14 -55.45
N LYS A 718 -31.57 -0.31 -56.76
CA LYS A 718 -31.55 0.82 -57.71
C LYS A 718 -32.89 1.56 -57.75
N GLU A 719 -34.02 0.84 -57.75
CA GLU A 719 -35.34 1.46 -57.77
C GLU A 719 -35.66 2.22 -56.49
N VAL A 720 -35.49 1.61 -55.31
CA VAL A 720 -35.76 2.29 -54.03
C VAL A 720 -34.84 3.51 -53.89
N ARG A 721 -33.57 3.40 -54.29
CA ARG A 721 -32.65 4.55 -54.34
C ARG A 721 -33.13 5.69 -55.23
N ARG A 722 -33.77 5.43 -56.39
CA ARG A 722 -34.24 6.50 -57.30
C ARG A 722 -35.31 7.39 -56.66
N LYS A 723 -35.96 6.94 -55.58
CA LYS A 723 -36.97 7.71 -54.81
C LYS A 723 -36.34 8.65 -53.77
N TYR A 724 -35.00 8.65 -53.63
CA TYR A 724 -34.29 9.61 -52.79
C TYR A 724 -34.09 10.95 -53.52
N HIS A 725 -34.66 12.02 -52.98
CA HIS A 725 -34.55 13.38 -53.53
C HIS A 725 -33.38 14.15 -52.89
N ARG A 726 -32.45 14.63 -53.72
CA ARG A 726 -31.38 15.56 -53.31
C ARG A 726 -31.80 17.00 -53.64
N GLY A 727 -31.86 17.87 -52.63
CA GLY A 727 -32.03 19.32 -52.82
C GLY A 727 -32.90 19.98 -51.75
N SER A 728 -32.77 21.30 -51.63
CA SER A 728 -33.55 22.17 -50.74
C SER A 728 -35.06 22.15 -51.02
N HIS A 729 -35.47 21.80 -52.25
CA HIS A 729 -36.87 21.74 -52.67
C HIS A 729 -37.55 20.37 -52.42
N ALA A 730 -36.87 19.41 -51.79
CA ALA A 730 -37.49 18.14 -51.43
C ALA A 730 -38.51 18.34 -50.29
N ARG A 731 -39.81 18.19 -50.57
CA ARG A 731 -40.85 18.14 -49.53
C ARG A 731 -40.47 17.07 -48.49
N PRO A 732 -40.49 17.36 -47.17
CA PRO A 732 -40.06 16.42 -46.13
C PRO A 732 -40.74 15.04 -46.22
N SER A 733 -42.03 15.01 -46.59
CA SER A 733 -42.83 13.80 -46.78
C SER A 733 -42.25 12.79 -47.78
N HIS A 734 -41.66 13.25 -48.90
CA HIS A 734 -41.07 12.34 -49.89
C HIS A 734 -39.84 11.61 -49.34
N ASN A 735 -39.05 12.29 -48.49
CA ASN A 735 -37.90 11.67 -47.85
C ASN A 735 -38.33 10.66 -46.76
N VAL A 736 -39.41 10.92 -46.02
CA VAL A 736 -40.00 9.95 -45.07
C VAL A 736 -40.45 8.66 -45.79
N GLU A 737 -41.13 8.78 -46.94
CA GLU A 737 -41.55 7.61 -47.73
C GLU A 737 -40.34 6.82 -48.28
N PHE A 738 -39.30 7.52 -48.74
CA PHE A 738 -38.03 6.90 -49.14
C PHE A 738 -37.36 6.17 -47.97
N VAL A 739 -37.24 6.81 -46.80
CA VAL A 739 -36.66 6.22 -45.58
C VAL A 739 -37.39 4.93 -45.21
N LYS A 740 -38.73 4.97 -45.15
CA LYS A 740 -39.60 3.82 -44.89
C LYS A 740 -39.35 2.67 -45.86
N LYS A 741 -39.32 2.95 -47.18
CA LYS A 741 -39.05 1.94 -48.22
C LYS A 741 -37.62 1.41 -48.18
N ALA A 742 -36.63 2.25 -47.88
CA ALA A 742 -35.24 1.86 -47.73
C ALA A 742 -35.03 0.93 -46.52
N LEU A 743 -35.64 1.25 -45.37
CA LEU A 743 -35.56 0.43 -44.16
C LEU A 743 -36.25 -0.92 -44.32
N CYS A 744 -37.48 -0.96 -44.88
CA CYS A 744 -38.15 -2.24 -45.17
C CYS A 744 -37.34 -3.10 -46.16
N LEU A 745 -36.70 -2.48 -47.17
CA LEU A 745 -35.82 -3.21 -48.07
C LEU A 745 -34.58 -3.77 -47.36
N ILE A 746 -33.91 -2.98 -46.51
CA ILE A 746 -32.76 -3.43 -45.73
C ILE A 746 -33.15 -4.60 -44.80
N ALA A 747 -34.34 -4.56 -44.19
CA ALA A 747 -34.84 -5.62 -43.32
C ALA A 747 -34.99 -6.94 -44.09
N VAL A 748 -35.77 -6.92 -45.19
CA VAL A 748 -35.98 -8.09 -46.04
C VAL A 748 -34.65 -8.62 -46.58
N LEU A 749 -33.75 -7.75 -47.04
CA LEU A 749 -32.43 -8.21 -47.50
C LEU A 749 -31.58 -8.83 -46.39
N THR A 750 -31.77 -8.43 -45.13
CA THR A 750 -31.09 -9.04 -43.97
C THR A 750 -31.72 -10.38 -43.56
N GLU A 751 -33.03 -10.57 -43.78
CA GLU A 751 -33.69 -11.89 -43.65
C GLU A 751 -33.12 -12.86 -44.69
N TYR A 752 -33.09 -12.46 -45.97
CA TYR A 752 -32.58 -13.30 -47.05
C TYR A 752 -31.06 -13.55 -46.97
N ALA A 753 -30.26 -12.59 -46.48
CA ALA A 753 -28.81 -12.72 -46.40
C ALA A 753 -28.31 -13.71 -45.33
N GLN A 754 -29.20 -14.37 -44.56
CA GLN A 754 -28.80 -15.47 -43.67
C GLN A 754 -28.19 -16.68 -44.41
N THR A 755 -28.25 -16.72 -45.75
CA THR A 755 -27.60 -17.73 -46.59
C THR A 755 -26.30 -17.29 -47.28
N GLU A 756 -25.87 -16.02 -47.17
CA GLU A 756 -24.61 -15.53 -47.80
C GLU A 756 -23.65 -14.89 -46.78
N GLN A 757 -22.49 -15.52 -46.57
CA GLN A 757 -21.47 -15.14 -45.56
C GLN A 757 -20.79 -13.76 -45.79
N HIS A 758 -21.11 -13.02 -46.86
CA HIS A 758 -20.27 -11.92 -47.36
C HIS A 758 -20.75 -10.49 -47.03
N VAL A 759 -21.80 -10.30 -46.20
CA VAL A 759 -22.33 -8.95 -45.88
C VAL A 759 -22.37 -8.61 -44.39
N ASP A 760 -21.58 -9.27 -43.53
CA ASP A 760 -21.32 -8.70 -42.19
C ASP A 760 -20.41 -7.48 -42.30
N SER A 761 -21.05 -6.31 -42.35
CA SER A 761 -20.38 -5.03 -42.34
C SER A 761 -20.92 -4.19 -41.19
N ARG A 762 -20.02 -3.62 -40.39
CA ARG A 762 -20.33 -2.80 -39.21
C ARG A 762 -21.37 -1.68 -39.49
N TRP A 763 -21.44 -1.16 -40.71
CA TRP A 763 -22.45 -0.16 -41.10
C TRP A 763 -23.85 -0.75 -41.30
N LEU A 764 -24.00 -2.03 -41.71
CA LEU A 764 -25.31 -2.65 -41.89
C LEU A 764 -25.97 -2.93 -40.52
N ARG A 765 -25.18 -3.32 -39.50
CA ARG A 765 -25.67 -3.53 -38.12
C ARG A 765 -26.42 -2.32 -37.56
N HIS A 766 -25.85 -1.11 -37.72
CA HIS A 766 -26.49 0.15 -37.32
C HIS A 766 -27.88 0.36 -37.96
N TRP A 767 -28.09 -0.10 -39.19
CA TRP A 767 -29.38 0.04 -39.88
C TRP A 767 -30.32 -1.12 -39.63
N ARG A 768 -29.82 -2.31 -39.26
CA ARG A 768 -30.60 -3.52 -39.02
C ARG A 768 -31.73 -3.31 -38.01
N ARG A 769 -31.47 -2.64 -36.88
CA ARG A 769 -32.50 -2.37 -35.85
C ARG A 769 -33.63 -1.49 -36.38
N LYS A 770 -33.29 -0.34 -36.99
CA LYS A 770 -34.25 0.58 -37.62
C LYS A 770 -35.03 -0.10 -38.76
N ALA A 771 -34.38 -1.02 -39.47
CA ALA A 771 -34.98 -1.81 -40.53
C ALA A 771 -36.01 -2.81 -39.98
N LEU A 772 -35.67 -3.57 -38.92
CA LEU A 772 -36.58 -4.49 -38.25
C LEU A 772 -37.80 -3.78 -37.63
N LEU A 773 -37.63 -2.57 -37.08
CA LEU A 773 -38.75 -1.74 -36.65
C LEU A 773 -39.65 -1.32 -37.83
N ALA A 774 -39.06 -0.81 -38.91
CA ALA A 774 -39.82 -0.44 -40.10
C ALA A 774 -40.58 -1.64 -40.70
N LEU A 775 -40.00 -2.84 -40.65
CA LEU A 775 -40.62 -4.10 -41.06
C LEU A 775 -41.84 -4.43 -40.19
N ARG A 776 -41.71 -4.35 -38.85
CA ARG A 776 -42.79 -4.62 -37.88
C ARG A 776 -43.96 -3.64 -38.04
N GLU A 777 -43.66 -2.36 -38.22
CA GLU A 777 -44.68 -1.32 -38.42
C GLU A 777 -45.34 -1.38 -39.81
N ASN A 778 -44.68 -1.98 -40.82
CA ASN A 778 -45.11 -1.91 -42.22
C ASN A 778 -45.08 -3.27 -42.93
N PRO A 779 -45.76 -4.31 -42.39
CA PRO A 779 -45.68 -5.68 -42.91
C PRO A 779 -46.18 -5.80 -44.36
N SER A 780 -47.17 -5.01 -44.77
CA SER A 780 -47.67 -4.98 -46.15
C SER A 780 -46.62 -4.48 -47.15
N LEU A 781 -45.83 -3.47 -46.79
CA LEU A 781 -44.74 -2.96 -47.62
C LEU A 781 -43.55 -3.94 -47.66
N ALA A 782 -43.25 -4.59 -46.53
CA ALA A 782 -42.29 -5.67 -46.47
C ALA A 782 -42.68 -6.83 -47.41
N GLN A 783 -43.95 -7.24 -47.39
CA GLN A 783 -44.44 -8.30 -48.26
C GLN A 783 -44.37 -7.92 -49.74
N GLN A 784 -44.76 -6.69 -50.11
CA GLN A 784 -44.56 -6.18 -51.48
C GLN A 784 -43.10 -6.23 -51.93
N ILE A 785 -42.14 -6.01 -51.03
CA ILE A 785 -40.71 -6.13 -51.31
C ILE A 785 -40.30 -7.60 -51.51
N ARG A 786 -40.76 -8.52 -50.65
CA ARG A 786 -40.53 -9.97 -50.79
C ARG A 786 -41.10 -10.53 -52.10
N ASP A 787 -42.36 -10.21 -52.41
CA ASP A 787 -43.03 -10.64 -53.65
C ASP A 787 -42.29 -10.16 -54.89
N ARG A 788 -41.72 -8.95 -54.85
CA ARG A 788 -40.94 -8.40 -55.97
C ARG A 788 -39.56 -9.02 -56.10
N LEU A 789 -38.86 -9.33 -55.00
CA LEU A 789 -37.63 -10.11 -55.04
C LEU A 789 -37.90 -11.51 -55.65
N GLY A 790 -38.95 -12.19 -55.19
CA GLY A 790 -39.36 -13.50 -55.70
C GLY A 790 -39.76 -13.50 -57.18
N LYS A 791 -40.44 -12.45 -57.66
CA LYS A 791 -40.81 -12.30 -59.09
C LYS A 791 -39.62 -12.02 -59.99
N VAL A 792 -38.62 -11.26 -59.52
CA VAL A 792 -37.44 -10.91 -60.32
C VAL A 792 -36.39 -12.03 -60.30
N GLY A 793 -36.36 -12.90 -59.28
CA GLY A 793 -35.51 -14.10 -59.25
C GLY A 793 -35.98 -15.28 -60.11
N ARG A 794 -37.17 -15.20 -60.72
CA ARG A 794 -37.70 -16.19 -61.69
C ARG A 794 -37.59 -15.74 -63.16
N ARG A 795 -36.84 -14.66 -63.41
CA ARG A 795 -36.56 -14.08 -64.74
C ARG A 795 -35.06 -13.92 -64.92
#